data_AF-A0A3A5LBS9-F1
#
_entry.id   AF-A0A3A5LBS9-F1
#
_cell.length_a   1.000
_cell.length_b   1.000
_cell.length_c   1.000
_cell.angle_alpha   90.00
_cell.angle_beta   90.00
_cell.angle_gamma   90.00
#
_symmetry.space_group_name_H-M   'P 1'
#
loop_
_entity.id
_entity.type
_entity.pdbx_description
1 polymer ?
#
loop_
_entity_poly.entity_id
_entity_poly.type
_entity_poly.pdbx_seq_one_letter_code
_entity_poly.pdbx_strand_id
1 'polypeptide(L)'
;MARENVLSDLLRRNCAEHPNTRLLQKILLCVHRGWFRINGLAPDNHYTLGDYLLDDERIIFDYTRLSDEAKEKFIHWFLMPHYQDAQKAFLSGVATNDYRGYTAEVGLSWWGRITNLLYYRRKAYHWPLTPLELTLNYQLTGIDICPDKYGLLIGLKQFATENNGSKYRDPEDNQLTPLRNAKRLILTDRLVENLINEDPGSLDYDEMIFNPHPYAIRVPLHNQRMEEMYEYRQTQRFITTQTWYQRVWRWIKSWYEKPNNEYELEEFKFREKNYQPLIEDDDVIVSERPSTGEILITEKRPELDNMVFCGGGGKIFAHVGAYKACEETGITPTRFAGSSAGAIMAVLCYLGYSSEEILNFFKEFRQENLIHFDIDSSGMSDTQAVKGALDFMVTQKVNQIIQRYGIDTTAKGRKFLSEEVLYNNKITFASLKALKERYPDCGLGNELVVTATNMPQRKTRYFSSTTSPDLEVSAAVTISASLPVVFKPTIFEGERYNDGGVLNNLPTNVFHDNHSTLLTSEYGNCLSLLAFQFDNGCERGLLDKLVDRIYRENFIWNWIYGFLTGVKDPVSGWEQDRLRLMQHSNQVVLLPTGNVSATQFNITPEEQVMLVKNGEEAVKNYIAPRYHTRQGVKARNEEYMYANFASIEEALYFTCFRNRKDWFERLAAIALKRGMTAEKLNEIRERHFPEPRPAPIRVPSAIDSDFFNSGLSSWLRRVNTLCNMQIFECLFPIFLKLPTGVFKKPADLKIYKMARHSFALTNPHQSLDMLLKINGEVHVLFAILKHITSRLNVESLKEQCQQLKCFEAILNNKCMTEESVFYGNWDLTPEQANRLFKAFQAGNLNTARVICYSLKNKEEPLQTVAKGQGDELIYTDEHYEDTDYWGITGNRASLSV
;
A
#
# COMPACT_ATOMS: atom_id res chain seq x y z
N MET A 1 -0.78 -48.68 -27.84
CA MET A 1 0.10 -47.53 -28.16
C MET A 1 0.68 -47.02 -26.85
N ALA A 2 1.95 -46.60 -26.84
CA ALA A 2 2.49 -45.87 -25.70
C ALA A 2 1.65 -44.60 -25.45
N ARG A 3 1.44 -44.20 -24.20
CA ARG A 3 0.56 -43.07 -23.84
C ARG A 3 0.96 -41.77 -24.54
N GLU A 4 2.26 -41.56 -24.69
CA GLU A 4 2.85 -40.39 -25.37
C GLU A 4 2.51 -40.36 -26.87
N ASN A 5 2.39 -41.52 -27.53
CA ASN A 5 1.98 -41.58 -28.94
C ASN A 5 0.54 -41.08 -29.11
N VAL A 6 -0.34 -41.38 -28.15
CA VAL A 6 -1.73 -40.88 -28.16
C VAL A 6 -1.76 -39.35 -27.98
N LEU A 7 -0.88 -38.80 -27.13
CA LEU A 7 -0.76 -37.36 -26.95
C LEU A 7 -0.18 -36.67 -28.21
N SER A 8 0.86 -37.26 -28.81
CA SER A 8 1.46 -36.82 -30.08
C SER A 8 0.42 -36.78 -31.21
N ASP A 9 -0.33 -37.87 -31.40
CA ASP A 9 -1.36 -37.97 -32.43
C ASP A 9 -2.45 -36.92 -32.24
N LEU A 10 -2.84 -36.62 -31.00
CA LEU A 10 -3.82 -35.57 -30.71
C LEU A 10 -3.29 -34.16 -31.03
N LEU A 11 -2.02 -33.89 -30.74
CA LEU A 11 -1.40 -32.58 -30.96
C LEU A 11 -1.12 -32.27 -32.42
N ARG A 12 -0.93 -33.30 -33.25
CA ARG A 12 -0.76 -33.20 -34.72
C ARG A 12 -2.07 -32.94 -35.47
N ARG A 13 -3.24 -33.06 -34.81
CA ARG A 13 -4.54 -32.85 -35.46
C ARG A 13 -4.74 -31.41 -35.90
N ASN A 14 -5.45 -31.24 -37.02
CA ASN A 14 -5.81 -29.94 -37.52
C ASN A 14 -6.72 -29.21 -36.52
N CYS A 15 -6.25 -28.07 -36.00
CA CYS A 15 -6.99 -27.26 -35.04
C CYS A 15 -8.24 -26.60 -35.63
N ALA A 16 -8.39 -26.53 -36.96
CA ALA A 16 -9.61 -26.07 -37.61
C ALA A 16 -10.78 -27.08 -37.43
N GLU A 17 -10.47 -28.37 -37.39
CA GLU A 17 -11.45 -29.45 -37.20
C GLU A 17 -11.60 -29.84 -35.72
N HIS A 18 -10.53 -29.67 -34.94
CA HIS A 18 -10.47 -30.00 -33.52
C HIS A 18 -9.97 -28.77 -32.70
N PRO A 19 -10.84 -27.78 -32.42
CA PRO A 19 -10.41 -26.53 -31.79
C PRO A 19 -9.82 -26.73 -30.38
N ASN A 20 -10.30 -27.72 -29.64
CA ASN A 20 -9.82 -28.02 -28.28
C ASN A 20 -8.37 -28.54 -28.25
N THR A 21 -7.86 -29.09 -29.36
CA THR A 21 -6.43 -29.44 -29.48
C THR A 21 -5.55 -28.22 -29.28
N ARG A 22 -5.99 -27.03 -29.71
CA ARG A 22 -5.24 -25.78 -29.52
C ARG A 22 -5.12 -25.37 -28.06
N LEU A 23 -6.09 -25.71 -27.21
CA LEU A 23 -5.97 -25.51 -25.76
C LEU A 23 -4.94 -26.46 -25.15
N LEU A 24 -4.91 -27.74 -25.59
CA LEU A 24 -3.91 -28.71 -25.17
C LEU A 24 -2.48 -28.28 -25.54
N GLN A 25 -2.30 -27.80 -26.78
CA GLN A 25 -1.06 -27.21 -27.28
C GLN A 25 -0.56 -26.05 -26.39
N LYS A 26 -1.47 -25.15 -25.98
CA LYS A 26 -1.14 -24.04 -25.06
C LYS A 26 -0.77 -24.53 -23.66
N ILE A 27 -1.45 -25.55 -23.12
CA ILE A 27 -1.09 -26.14 -21.82
C ILE A 27 0.32 -26.68 -21.87
N LEU A 28 0.64 -27.48 -22.89
CA LEU A 28 1.96 -28.09 -23.06
C LEU A 28 3.05 -27.01 -23.22
N LEU A 29 2.78 -25.97 -24.00
CA LEU A 29 3.67 -24.83 -24.16
C LEU A 29 3.95 -24.12 -22.83
N CYS A 30 2.90 -23.83 -22.05
CA CYS A 30 3.03 -23.19 -20.74
C CYS A 30 3.88 -24.06 -19.79
N VAL A 31 3.59 -25.35 -19.71
CA VAL A 31 4.33 -26.27 -18.82
C VAL A 31 5.79 -26.36 -19.24
N HIS A 32 6.09 -26.52 -20.53
CA HIS A 32 7.45 -26.65 -21.03
C HIS A 32 8.30 -25.39 -20.85
N ARG A 33 7.70 -24.20 -20.95
CA ARG A 33 8.43 -22.92 -20.86
C ARG A 33 8.50 -22.37 -19.43
N GLY A 34 7.54 -22.70 -18.58
CA GLY A 34 7.42 -22.10 -17.26
C GLY A 34 8.21 -22.80 -16.16
N TRP A 35 8.22 -22.19 -14.98
CA TRP A 35 8.91 -22.74 -13.81
C TRP A 35 8.04 -23.82 -13.16
N PHE A 36 8.19 -25.05 -13.68
CA PHE A 36 7.41 -26.21 -13.31
C PHE A 36 8.02 -26.94 -12.11
N ARG A 37 7.21 -27.18 -11.06
CA ARG A 37 7.61 -27.79 -9.79
C ARG A 37 6.69 -28.92 -9.40
N ILE A 38 7.23 -29.99 -8.83
CA ILE A 38 6.49 -31.13 -8.30
C ILE A 38 6.69 -31.15 -6.78
N ASN A 39 5.63 -30.91 -6.01
CA ASN A 39 5.71 -30.75 -4.55
C ASN A 39 6.81 -29.75 -4.11
N GLY A 40 6.99 -28.68 -4.89
CA GLY A 40 8.02 -27.67 -4.64
C GLY A 40 9.41 -27.98 -5.20
N LEU A 41 9.65 -29.17 -5.75
CA LEU A 41 10.96 -29.59 -6.27
C LEU A 41 11.04 -29.59 -7.81
N ALA A 42 12.26 -29.51 -8.37
CA ALA A 42 12.49 -29.55 -9.82
C ALA A 42 12.06 -30.90 -10.43
N PRO A 43 11.61 -30.96 -11.70
CA PRO A 43 11.31 -32.22 -12.36
C PRO A 43 12.56 -33.10 -12.47
N ASP A 44 12.35 -34.41 -12.49
CA ASP A 44 13.40 -35.43 -12.59
C ASP A 44 13.62 -35.77 -14.06
N ASN A 45 14.88 -35.84 -14.48
CA ASN A 45 15.24 -36.14 -15.87
C ASN A 45 15.05 -37.61 -16.25
N HIS A 46 14.74 -38.49 -15.28
CA HIS A 46 14.35 -39.87 -15.54
C HIS A 46 12.99 -40.01 -16.24
N TYR A 47 12.10 -39.04 -16.03
CA TYR A 47 10.76 -39.04 -16.61
C TYR A 47 10.67 -38.04 -17.76
N THR A 48 9.86 -38.36 -18.76
CA THR A 48 9.59 -37.45 -19.88
C THR A 48 8.60 -36.35 -19.45
N LEU A 49 8.47 -35.29 -20.25
CA LEU A 49 7.38 -34.33 -20.03
C LEU A 49 6.00 -34.98 -20.21
N GLY A 50 5.87 -35.92 -21.15
CA GLY A 50 4.66 -36.73 -21.34
C GLY A 50 4.23 -37.45 -20.08
N ASP A 51 5.18 -38.09 -19.37
CA ASP A 51 4.92 -38.74 -18.09
C ASP A 51 4.34 -37.77 -17.07
N TYR A 52 4.85 -36.54 -17.00
CA TYR A 52 4.33 -35.47 -16.12
C TYR A 52 2.95 -34.95 -16.48
N LEU A 53 2.50 -35.10 -17.71
CA LEU A 53 1.18 -34.64 -18.12
C LEU A 53 0.13 -35.75 -18.03
N LEU A 54 0.52 -36.99 -18.37
CA LEU A 54 -0.38 -38.13 -18.53
C LEU A 54 -0.46 -39.06 -17.30
N ASP A 55 -0.10 -38.56 -16.12
CA ASP A 55 -0.45 -39.23 -14.85
C ASP A 55 -1.80 -38.70 -14.32
N ASP A 56 -2.32 -39.29 -13.23
CA ASP A 56 -3.64 -38.93 -12.67
C ASP A 56 -3.64 -37.62 -11.84
N GLU A 57 -2.49 -36.97 -11.66
CA GLU A 57 -2.30 -35.76 -10.88
C GLU A 57 -2.55 -34.49 -11.70
N ARG A 58 -3.15 -33.49 -11.06
CA ARG A 58 -3.51 -32.22 -11.69
C ARG A 58 -2.38 -31.20 -11.69
N ILE A 59 -2.50 -30.22 -12.57
CA ILE A 59 -1.54 -29.13 -12.73
C ILE A 59 -2.17 -27.83 -12.26
N ILE A 60 -1.43 -27.06 -11.47
CA ILE A 60 -1.82 -25.74 -10.98
C ILE A 60 -1.01 -24.69 -11.73
N PHE A 61 -1.67 -23.87 -12.55
CA PHE A 61 -1.07 -22.65 -13.07
C PHE A 61 -1.23 -21.56 -12.02
N ASP A 62 -0.12 -21.03 -11.53
CA ASP A 62 -0.07 -20.10 -10.41
C ASP A 62 0.05 -18.65 -10.92
N TYR A 63 -0.90 -17.81 -10.50
CA TYR A 63 -0.99 -16.39 -10.86
C TYR A 63 -0.51 -15.46 -9.75
N THR A 64 -0.05 -15.99 -8.61
CA THR A 64 0.33 -15.15 -7.45
C THR A 64 1.43 -14.14 -7.77
N ARG A 65 2.24 -14.38 -8.81
CA ARG A 65 3.34 -13.51 -9.24
C ARG A 65 3.05 -12.73 -10.53
N LEU A 66 1.81 -12.76 -11.01
CA LEU A 66 1.39 -11.99 -12.18
C LEU A 66 0.82 -10.64 -11.75
N SER A 67 1.17 -9.58 -12.47
CA SER A 67 0.41 -8.33 -12.42
C SER A 67 -1.01 -8.54 -12.94
N ASP A 68 -1.95 -7.70 -12.49
CA ASP A 68 -3.34 -7.78 -12.96
C ASP A 68 -3.42 -7.65 -14.49
N GLU A 69 -2.59 -6.79 -15.09
CA GLU A 69 -2.50 -6.61 -16.55
C GLU A 69 -1.98 -7.88 -17.25
N ALA A 70 -0.88 -8.46 -16.77
CA ALA A 70 -0.31 -9.69 -17.35
C ALA A 70 -1.29 -10.87 -17.20
N LYS A 71 -1.99 -10.95 -16.06
CA LYS A 71 -3.03 -11.96 -15.83
C LYS A 71 -4.20 -11.82 -16.81
N GLU A 72 -4.69 -10.60 -17.04
CA GLU A 72 -5.75 -10.37 -18.04
C GLU A 72 -5.30 -10.75 -19.45
N LYS A 73 -4.10 -10.32 -19.87
CA LYS A 73 -3.48 -10.72 -21.15
C LYS A 73 -3.36 -12.24 -21.25
N PHE A 74 -2.88 -12.91 -20.20
CA PHE A 74 -2.74 -14.36 -20.16
C PHE A 74 -4.08 -15.06 -20.31
N ILE A 75 -5.11 -14.68 -19.53
CA ILE A 75 -6.44 -15.31 -19.60
C ILE A 75 -7.07 -15.08 -20.98
N HIS A 76 -6.90 -13.88 -21.54
CA HIS A 76 -7.39 -13.54 -22.87
C HIS A 76 -6.72 -14.36 -23.97
N TRP A 77 -5.41 -14.62 -23.86
CA TRP A 77 -4.71 -15.50 -24.81
C TRP A 77 -5.00 -16.98 -24.55
N PHE A 78 -5.00 -17.42 -23.29
CA PHE A 78 -5.01 -18.83 -22.89
C PHE A 78 -6.41 -19.46 -22.93
N LEU A 79 -7.42 -18.83 -22.31
CA LEU A 79 -8.77 -19.41 -22.13
C LEU A 79 -9.85 -18.77 -23.01
N MET A 80 -9.83 -17.45 -23.18
CA MET A 80 -10.94 -16.73 -23.83
C MET A 80 -11.36 -17.26 -25.20
N PRO A 81 -10.43 -17.63 -26.11
CA PRO A 81 -10.78 -18.14 -27.44
C PRO A 81 -11.51 -19.49 -27.40
N HIS A 82 -11.35 -20.25 -26.32
CA HIS A 82 -11.84 -21.62 -26.21
C HIS A 82 -13.14 -21.73 -25.39
N TYR A 83 -13.64 -20.65 -24.79
CA TYR A 83 -14.82 -20.72 -23.92
C TYR A 83 -16.10 -21.20 -24.64
N GLN A 84 -16.19 -21.00 -25.96
CA GLN A 84 -17.35 -21.43 -26.75
C GLN A 84 -17.48 -22.97 -26.80
N ASP A 85 -16.35 -23.67 -26.76
CA ASP A 85 -16.27 -25.14 -26.82
C ASP A 85 -16.35 -25.80 -25.43
N ALA A 86 -16.47 -25.00 -24.37
CA ALA A 86 -16.45 -25.45 -22.99
C ALA A 86 -17.83 -25.94 -22.52
N GLN A 87 -17.89 -27.16 -21.97
CA GLN A 87 -19.05 -27.69 -21.27
C GLN A 87 -18.95 -27.41 -19.77
N LYS A 88 -20.06 -27.01 -19.13
CA LYS A 88 -20.08 -26.78 -17.67
C LYS A 88 -20.22 -28.11 -16.92
N ALA A 89 -19.23 -28.42 -16.08
CA ALA A 89 -19.24 -29.61 -15.22
C ALA A 89 -19.82 -29.28 -13.84
N PHE A 90 -21.13 -29.53 -13.67
CA PHE A 90 -21.87 -29.16 -12.45
C PHE A 90 -21.57 -30.03 -11.21
N LEU A 91 -21.03 -31.25 -11.38
CA LEU A 91 -20.74 -32.19 -10.30
C LEU A 91 -19.27 -32.62 -10.27
N SER A 92 -18.36 -31.68 -10.52
CA SER A 92 -16.93 -31.95 -10.39
C SER A 92 -16.60 -32.49 -8.99
N GLY A 93 -15.84 -33.59 -8.94
CA GLY A 93 -15.35 -34.16 -7.68
C GLY A 93 -14.20 -33.39 -7.04
N VAL A 94 -13.73 -32.32 -7.70
CA VAL A 94 -12.60 -31.51 -7.29
C VAL A 94 -12.98 -30.03 -7.39
N ALA A 95 -12.54 -29.25 -6.42
CA ALA A 95 -12.63 -27.79 -6.42
C ALA A 95 -11.29 -27.17 -6.07
N THR A 96 -11.17 -25.87 -6.33
CA THR A 96 -10.05 -25.08 -5.84
C THR A 96 -10.43 -24.41 -4.52
N ASN A 97 -9.43 -24.08 -3.71
CA ASN A 97 -9.56 -23.24 -2.54
C ASN A 97 -8.41 -22.24 -2.48
N ASP A 98 -8.71 -21.01 -2.06
CA ASP A 98 -7.82 -19.85 -2.12
C ASP A 98 -7.54 -19.22 -0.74
N TYR A 99 -8.02 -19.82 0.35
CA TYR A 99 -7.91 -19.33 1.73
C TYR A 99 -6.49 -19.12 2.28
N ARG A 100 -5.44 -19.48 1.53
CA ARG A 100 -4.03 -19.25 1.89
C ARG A 100 -3.34 -18.23 0.97
N GLY A 101 -4.10 -17.53 0.12
CA GLY A 101 -3.56 -16.59 -0.86
C GLY A 101 -2.93 -17.26 -2.08
N TYR A 102 -3.20 -18.55 -2.30
CA TYR A 102 -2.80 -19.30 -3.49
C TYR A 102 -3.86 -20.36 -3.83
N THR A 103 -3.89 -20.80 -5.09
CA THR A 103 -4.79 -21.87 -5.54
C THR A 103 -4.33 -23.23 -5.03
N ALA A 104 -5.17 -23.90 -4.25
CA ALA A 104 -4.96 -25.26 -3.74
C ALA A 104 -6.04 -26.21 -4.25
N GLU A 105 -5.65 -27.45 -4.55
CA GLU A 105 -6.59 -28.52 -4.89
C GLU A 105 -7.31 -29.04 -3.64
N VAL A 106 -8.63 -29.16 -3.71
CA VAL A 106 -9.46 -29.76 -2.67
C VAL A 106 -10.38 -30.80 -3.29
N GLY A 107 -10.21 -32.06 -2.88
CA GLY A 107 -11.15 -33.12 -3.21
C GLY A 107 -12.47 -32.95 -2.48
N LEU A 108 -13.60 -33.05 -3.20
CA LEU A 108 -14.94 -32.92 -2.64
C LEU A 108 -15.59 -34.29 -2.40
N SER A 109 -16.12 -34.47 -1.19
CA SER A 109 -17.02 -35.58 -0.87
C SER A 109 -18.34 -35.45 -1.65
N TRP A 110 -19.15 -36.51 -1.68
CA TRP A 110 -20.47 -36.47 -2.32
C TRP A 110 -21.33 -35.28 -1.86
N TRP A 111 -21.40 -35.05 -0.55
CA TRP A 111 -22.07 -33.88 0.04
C TRP A 111 -21.37 -32.57 -0.36
N GLY A 112 -20.04 -32.54 -0.41
CA GLY A 112 -19.26 -31.39 -0.87
C GLY A 112 -19.56 -31.00 -2.33
N ARG A 113 -19.88 -31.96 -3.20
CA ARG A 113 -20.27 -31.68 -4.60
C ARG A 113 -21.64 -31.01 -4.67
N ILE A 114 -22.59 -31.47 -3.86
CA ILE A 114 -23.94 -30.90 -3.77
C ILE A 114 -23.88 -29.48 -3.19
N THR A 115 -23.10 -29.26 -2.12
CA THR A 115 -22.95 -27.93 -1.54
C THR A 115 -22.24 -26.96 -2.50
N ASN A 116 -21.23 -27.41 -3.24
CA ASN A 116 -20.58 -26.61 -4.28
C ASN A 116 -21.56 -26.18 -5.38
N LEU A 117 -22.39 -27.11 -5.86
CA LEU A 117 -23.40 -26.84 -6.89
C LEU A 117 -24.48 -25.84 -6.42
N LEU A 118 -25.01 -26.01 -5.21
CA LEU A 118 -26.14 -25.21 -4.70
C LEU A 118 -25.70 -23.83 -4.18
N TYR A 119 -24.58 -23.75 -3.46
CA TYR A 119 -24.19 -22.55 -2.73
C TYR A 119 -23.03 -21.80 -3.38
N TYR A 120 -21.96 -22.50 -3.78
CA TYR A 120 -20.73 -21.84 -4.22
C TYR A 120 -20.71 -21.54 -5.72
N ARG A 121 -21.47 -22.28 -6.54
CA ARG A 121 -21.56 -22.14 -8.00
C ARG A 121 -20.19 -22.05 -8.70
N ARG A 122 -19.11 -22.61 -8.12
CA ARG A 122 -17.78 -22.60 -8.75
C ARG A 122 -17.84 -23.47 -9.99
N LYS A 123 -17.54 -22.89 -11.14
CA LYS A 123 -17.73 -23.52 -12.45
C LYS A 123 -16.46 -24.28 -12.82
N ALA A 124 -16.54 -25.62 -12.81
CA ALA A 124 -15.58 -26.44 -13.55
C ALA A 124 -16.00 -26.45 -15.02
N TYR A 125 -15.03 -26.35 -15.92
CA TYR A 125 -15.24 -26.38 -17.35
C TYR A 125 -14.54 -27.60 -17.95
N HIS A 126 -15.19 -28.22 -18.92
CA HIS A 126 -14.73 -29.43 -19.59
C HIS A 126 -14.66 -29.20 -21.10
N TRP A 127 -13.50 -29.47 -21.70
CA TRP A 127 -13.27 -29.40 -23.14
C TRP A 127 -13.04 -30.82 -23.69
N PRO A 128 -13.96 -31.38 -24.49
CA PRO A 128 -13.78 -32.70 -25.08
C PRO A 128 -12.72 -32.67 -26.20
N LEU A 129 -11.78 -33.61 -26.20
CA LEU A 129 -10.72 -33.70 -27.22
C LEU A 129 -11.03 -34.72 -28.32
N THR A 130 -11.90 -35.71 -28.05
CA THR A 130 -12.27 -36.77 -29.01
C THR A 130 -13.71 -37.25 -28.77
N PRO A 131 -14.51 -37.50 -29.82
CA PRO A 131 -15.69 -38.36 -29.71
C PRO A 131 -15.25 -39.83 -29.55
N LEU A 132 -15.98 -40.60 -28.73
CA LEU A 132 -15.71 -42.02 -28.47
C LEU A 132 -15.68 -42.84 -29.76
N GLU A 133 -14.49 -43.14 -30.28
CA GLU A 133 -14.30 -44.34 -31.07
C GLU A 133 -14.00 -45.48 -30.07
N LEU A 134 -14.94 -46.43 -29.98
CA LEU A 134 -14.89 -47.62 -29.12
C LEU A 134 -13.65 -48.48 -29.43
N THR A 135 -12.50 -48.07 -28.94
CA THR A 135 -11.28 -48.88 -28.89
C THR A 135 -10.96 -49.14 -27.42
N LEU A 136 -10.64 -50.39 -27.08
CA LEU A 136 -10.29 -50.82 -25.71
C LEU A 136 -8.91 -50.31 -25.24
N ASN A 137 -8.26 -49.42 -26.00
CA ASN A 137 -6.92 -48.90 -25.74
C ASN A 137 -6.99 -47.57 -24.96
N TYR A 138 -5.90 -47.15 -24.33
CA TYR A 138 -5.77 -45.86 -23.61
C TYR A 138 -6.26 -44.66 -24.46
N GLN A 139 -7.05 -43.77 -23.84
CA GLN A 139 -7.58 -42.56 -24.50
C GLN A 139 -7.52 -41.31 -23.60
N LEU A 140 -7.10 -40.17 -24.18
CA LEU A 140 -7.23 -38.84 -23.59
C LEU A 140 -8.51 -38.18 -24.09
N THR A 141 -9.52 -38.12 -23.23
CA THR A 141 -10.91 -37.77 -23.58
C THR A 141 -11.21 -36.28 -23.52
N GLY A 142 -10.50 -35.53 -22.68
CA GLY A 142 -10.72 -34.08 -22.55
C GLY A 142 -9.91 -33.41 -21.45
N ILE A 143 -10.11 -32.09 -21.34
CA ILE A 143 -9.41 -31.20 -20.40
C ILE A 143 -10.45 -30.64 -19.42
N ASP A 144 -10.18 -30.77 -18.12
CA ASP A 144 -10.93 -30.11 -17.06
C ASP A 144 -10.16 -28.91 -16.54
N ILE A 145 -10.79 -27.73 -16.47
CA ILE A 145 -10.20 -26.53 -15.85
C ILE A 145 -11.16 -25.97 -14.80
N CYS A 146 -10.64 -25.84 -13.58
CA CYS A 146 -11.28 -25.13 -12.47
C CYS A 146 -10.55 -23.80 -12.25
N PRO A 147 -11.11 -22.67 -12.71
CA PRO A 147 -10.50 -21.36 -12.49
C PRO A 147 -10.69 -20.88 -11.05
N ASP A 148 -9.67 -20.23 -10.50
CA ASP A 148 -9.68 -19.57 -9.19
C ASP A 148 -9.05 -18.17 -9.27
N LYS A 149 -9.13 -17.40 -8.17
CA LYS A 149 -8.57 -16.05 -8.07
C LYS A 149 -7.05 -16.03 -8.31
N TYR A 150 -6.32 -17.02 -7.79
CA TYR A 150 -4.85 -17.05 -7.81
C TYR A 150 -4.28 -18.08 -8.80
N GLY A 151 -5.09 -18.66 -9.68
CA GLY A 151 -4.59 -19.67 -10.61
C GLY A 151 -5.66 -20.53 -11.29
N LEU A 152 -5.23 -21.52 -12.05
CA LEU A 152 -6.07 -22.54 -12.68
C LEU A 152 -5.67 -23.91 -12.19
N LEU A 153 -6.64 -24.75 -11.86
CA LEU A 153 -6.42 -26.18 -11.65
C LEU A 153 -6.85 -26.94 -12.91
N ILE A 154 -5.89 -27.59 -13.56
CA ILE A 154 -6.03 -28.26 -14.85
C ILE A 154 -5.89 -29.77 -14.64
N GLY A 155 -6.84 -30.54 -15.14
CA GLY A 155 -6.77 -32.00 -15.16
C GLY A 155 -6.98 -32.54 -16.57
N LEU A 156 -6.25 -33.60 -16.91
CA LEU A 156 -6.42 -34.33 -18.17
C LEU A 156 -7.24 -35.59 -17.90
N LYS A 157 -8.43 -35.71 -18.52
CA LYS A 157 -9.30 -36.88 -18.33
C LYS A 157 -8.88 -38.03 -19.22
N GLN A 158 -8.49 -39.13 -18.58
CA GLN A 158 -7.96 -40.31 -19.23
C GLN A 158 -8.89 -41.52 -19.04
N PHE A 159 -8.93 -42.43 -20.01
CA PHE A 159 -9.68 -43.68 -19.97
C PHE A 159 -8.75 -44.87 -20.28
N ALA A 160 -8.99 -46.02 -19.65
CA ALA A 160 -8.21 -47.26 -19.80
C ALA A 160 -6.69 -47.09 -19.54
N THR A 161 -6.32 -46.55 -18.37
CA THR A 161 -4.93 -46.45 -17.92
C THR A 161 -4.42 -47.81 -17.40
N GLU A 162 -3.36 -48.36 -18.01
CA GLU A 162 -2.58 -49.44 -17.37
C GLU A 162 -2.02 -48.89 -16.05
N ASN A 163 -2.25 -49.57 -14.93
CA ASN A 163 -1.94 -49.05 -13.59
C ASN A 163 -0.42 -49.13 -13.29
N ASN A 164 0.41 -48.48 -14.09
CA ASN A 164 1.81 -48.22 -13.74
C ASN A 164 1.76 -47.20 -12.59
N GLY A 165 2.16 -47.62 -11.39
CA GLY A 165 1.96 -46.87 -10.15
C GLY A 165 2.25 -45.37 -10.28
N SER A 166 1.48 -44.55 -9.56
CA SER A 166 1.67 -43.10 -9.54
C SER A 166 3.13 -42.76 -9.22
N LYS A 167 3.74 -41.87 -10.01
CA LYS A 167 5.12 -41.41 -9.74
C LYS A 167 5.25 -40.93 -8.31
N TYR A 168 6.41 -41.20 -7.74
CA TYR A 168 6.71 -40.91 -6.34
C TYR A 168 5.77 -41.58 -5.33
N ARG A 169 5.25 -42.76 -5.66
CA ARG A 169 4.54 -43.65 -4.71
C ARG A 169 5.50 -44.61 -4.05
N ASP A 170 5.53 -44.58 -2.72
CA ASP A 170 6.21 -45.63 -1.96
C ASP A 170 5.44 -46.96 -2.10
N PRO A 171 6.11 -48.11 -2.32
CA PRO A 171 5.45 -49.42 -2.40
C PRO A 171 4.56 -49.75 -1.20
N GLU A 172 4.88 -49.23 -0.01
CA GLU A 172 4.12 -49.40 1.24
C GLU A 172 3.04 -48.29 1.45
N ASP A 173 2.91 -47.35 0.50
CA ASP A 173 1.90 -46.27 0.56
C ASP A 173 0.49 -46.82 0.28
N ASN A 174 -0.27 -47.01 1.35
CA ASN A 174 -1.65 -47.52 1.34
C ASN A 174 -2.70 -46.50 0.85
N GLN A 175 -2.29 -45.32 0.38
CA GLN A 175 -3.22 -44.32 -0.15
C GLN A 175 -3.85 -44.72 -1.49
N LEU A 176 -5.09 -44.27 -1.71
CA LEU A 176 -5.76 -44.41 -3.00
C LEU A 176 -5.16 -43.40 -4.00
N THR A 177 -5.04 -43.79 -5.27
CA THR A 177 -4.65 -42.87 -6.34
C THR A 177 -5.81 -41.93 -6.70
N PRO A 178 -5.53 -40.68 -7.12
CA PRO A 178 -4.20 -40.04 -7.17
C PRO A 178 -3.65 -39.67 -5.78
N LEU A 179 -2.31 -39.63 -5.65
CA LEU A 179 -1.60 -39.29 -4.41
C LEU A 179 -1.68 -37.80 -4.05
N ARG A 180 -2.09 -36.96 -4.99
CA ARG A 180 -2.15 -35.49 -4.88
C ARG A 180 -0.76 -34.86 -4.81
N ASN A 181 0.13 -35.33 -5.66
CA ASN A 181 1.39 -34.63 -5.90
C ASN A 181 1.10 -33.32 -6.63
N ALA A 182 1.34 -32.20 -5.96
CA ALA A 182 1.05 -30.87 -6.46
C ALA A 182 2.05 -30.49 -7.56
N LYS A 183 1.61 -30.54 -8.82
CA LYS A 183 2.34 -30.00 -9.96
C LYS A 183 2.01 -28.52 -10.11
N ARG A 184 2.96 -27.63 -9.88
CA ARG A 184 2.75 -26.18 -9.90
C ARG A 184 3.62 -25.53 -10.97
N LEU A 185 2.98 -24.76 -11.84
CA LEU A 185 3.63 -23.93 -12.83
C LEU A 185 3.56 -22.48 -12.35
N ILE A 186 4.72 -21.89 -12.02
CA ILE A 186 4.78 -20.50 -11.60
C ILE A 186 4.94 -19.60 -12.83
N LEU A 187 3.97 -18.70 -13.05
CA LEU A 187 4.00 -17.74 -14.15
C LEU A 187 4.54 -16.39 -13.69
N THR A 188 5.25 -15.70 -14.58
CA THR A 188 5.74 -14.33 -14.40
C THR A 188 5.32 -13.48 -15.59
N ASP A 189 5.25 -12.15 -15.41
CA ASP A 189 4.82 -11.21 -16.45
C ASP A 189 5.59 -11.40 -17.75
N ARG A 190 6.93 -11.49 -17.67
CA ARG A 190 7.79 -11.73 -18.83
C ARG A 190 7.57 -13.09 -19.49
N LEU A 191 7.31 -14.13 -18.70
CA LEU A 191 6.98 -15.44 -19.26
C LEU A 191 5.67 -15.39 -20.04
N VAL A 192 4.66 -14.67 -19.51
CA VAL A 192 3.39 -14.47 -20.21
C VAL A 192 3.61 -13.70 -21.52
N GLU A 193 4.41 -12.63 -21.52
CA GLU A 193 4.74 -11.91 -22.75
C GLU A 193 5.41 -12.81 -23.80
N ASN A 194 6.37 -13.63 -23.38
CA ASN A 194 7.03 -14.59 -24.28
C ASN A 194 6.04 -15.62 -24.83
N LEU A 195 5.19 -16.20 -23.98
CA LEU A 195 4.18 -17.19 -24.36
C LEU A 195 3.17 -16.64 -25.38
N ILE A 196 2.75 -15.37 -25.21
CA ILE A 196 1.78 -14.73 -26.11
C ILE A 196 2.39 -14.46 -27.49
N ASN A 197 3.69 -14.16 -27.55
CA ASN A 197 4.41 -13.87 -28.80
C ASN A 197 4.88 -15.13 -29.55
N GLU A 198 4.86 -16.29 -28.90
CA GLU A 198 5.21 -17.58 -29.51
C GLU A 198 3.97 -18.17 -30.21
N ASP A 199 4.10 -18.63 -31.46
CA ASP A 199 3.01 -19.33 -32.15
C ASP A 199 3.02 -20.81 -31.77
N PRO A 200 2.00 -21.34 -31.07
CA PRO A 200 1.95 -22.77 -30.79
C PRO A 200 1.91 -23.64 -32.06
N GLY A 201 1.57 -23.09 -33.23
CA GLY A 201 1.50 -23.85 -34.49
C GLY A 201 2.86 -24.22 -35.08
N SER A 202 3.94 -23.53 -34.69
CA SER A 202 5.27 -23.71 -35.27
C SER A 202 6.21 -24.60 -34.44
N LEU A 203 5.69 -25.26 -33.41
CA LEU A 203 6.49 -26.02 -32.44
C LEU A 203 6.51 -27.51 -32.74
N ASP A 204 7.65 -28.15 -32.49
CA ASP A 204 7.77 -29.61 -32.49
C ASP A 204 7.32 -30.18 -31.14
N TYR A 205 6.07 -30.60 -31.08
CA TYR A 205 5.47 -31.17 -29.88
C TYR A 205 5.98 -32.57 -29.55
N ASP A 206 6.49 -33.30 -30.53
CA ASP A 206 7.05 -34.64 -30.30
C ASP A 206 8.37 -34.51 -29.54
N GLU A 207 9.23 -33.58 -29.98
CA GLU A 207 10.46 -33.25 -29.24
C GLU A 207 10.15 -32.85 -27.79
N MET A 208 9.09 -32.08 -27.55
CA MET A 208 8.71 -31.65 -26.20
C MET A 208 8.23 -32.79 -25.29
N ILE A 209 7.46 -33.74 -25.82
CA ILE A 209 6.79 -34.77 -25.01
C ILE A 209 7.71 -35.93 -24.68
N PHE A 210 8.51 -36.37 -25.66
CA PHE A 210 9.38 -37.55 -25.50
C PHE A 210 10.69 -37.23 -24.77
N ASN A 211 11.04 -35.95 -24.63
CA ASN A 211 12.20 -35.54 -23.85
C ASN A 211 11.80 -35.13 -22.41
N PRO A 212 12.75 -35.18 -21.46
CA PRO A 212 12.55 -34.61 -20.13
C PRO A 212 12.26 -33.11 -20.20
N HIS A 213 11.59 -32.61 -19.16
CA HIS A 213 11.32 -31.17 -19.02
C HIS A 213 12.63 -30.35 -19.12
N PRO A 214 12.67 -29.16 -19.75
CA PRO A 214 13.91 -28.38 -19.94
C PRO A 214 14.67 -28.06 -18.65
N TYR A 215 13.94 -27.83 -17.56
CA TYR A 215 14.49 -27.61 -16.21
C TYR A 215 14.58 -28.88 -15.35
N ALA A 216 14.54 -30.06 -15.97
CA ALA A 216 14.71 -31.31 -15.25
C ALA A 216 16.16 -31.49 -14.81
N ILE A 217 16.33 -32.08 -13.63
CA ILE A 217 17.63 -32.35 -13.01
C ILE A 217 17.84 -33.84 -12.85
N ARG A 218 19.11 -34.24 -12.77
CA ARG A 218 19.47 -35.60 -12.38
C ARG A 218 19.27 -35.78 -10.88
N VAL A 219 18.44 -36.75 -10.49
CA VAL A 219 18.24 -37.12 -9.08
C VAL A 219 19.13 -38.31 -8.72
N PRO A 220 20.20 -38.15 -7.93
CA PRO A 220 21.13 -39.23 -7.64
C PRO A 220 20.58 -40.25 -6.62
N LEU A 221 19.77 -39.81 -5.66
CA LEU A 221 19.22 -40.62 -4.56
C LEU A 221 17.69 -40.68 -4.63
N HIS A 222 17.16 -41.70 -5.30
CA HIS A 222 15.71 -41.84 -5.48
C HIS A 222 14.95 -41.95 -4.15
N ASN A 223 15.45 -42.70 -3.17
CA ASN A 223 14.76 -42.87 -1.87
C ASN A 223 14.60 -41.55 -1.11
N GLN A 224 15.63 -40.69 -1.12
CA GLN A 224 15.54 -39.36 -0.49
C GLN A 224 14.48 -38.50 -1.18
N ARG A 225 14.42 -38.56 -2.51
CA ARG A 225 13.40 -37.86 -3.29
C ARG A 225 11.98 -38.31 -2.94
N MET A 226 11.79 -39.60 -2.68
CA MET A 226 10.50 -40.16 -2.24
C MET A 226 10.07 -39.62 -0.87
N GLU A 227 11.02 -39.53 0.05
CA GLU A 227 10.80 -39.01 1.40
C GLU A 227 10.38 -37.53 1.35
N GLU A 228 11.11 -36.70 0.61
CA GLU A 228 10.78 -35.27 0.43
C GLU A 228 9.37 -35.09 -0.19
N MET A 229 9.00 -35.94 -1.16
CA MET A 229 7.65 -35.94 -1.75
C MET A 229 6.56 -36.33 -0.75
N TYR A 230 6.86 -37.26 0.16
CA TYR A 230 5.95 -37.69 1.19
C TYR A 230 5.80 -36.64 2.30
N GLU A 231 6.90 -36.04 2.75
CA GLU A 231 6.89 -34.93 3.72
C GLU A 231 6.07 -33.74 3.22
N TYR A 232 6.26 -33.32 1.96
CA TYR A 232 5.44 -32.25 1.38
C TYR A 232 3.94 -32.56 1.46
N ARG A 233 3.54 -33.78 1.07
CA ARG A 233 2.14 -34.22 1.14
C ARG A 233 1.62 -34.23 2.59
N GLN A 234 2.44 -34.61 3.57
CA GLN A 234 2.09 -34.51 4.99
C GLN A 234 1.87 -33.07 5.42
N THR A 235 2.82 -32.17 5.12
CA THR A 235 2.74 -30.75 5.47
C THR A 235 1.51 -30.09 4.86
N GLN A 236 1.17 -30.45 3.62
CA GLN A 236 -0.03 -29.96 2.94
C GLN A 236 -1.33 -30.69 3.35
N ARG A 237 -1.25 -31.69 4.26
CA ARG A 237 -2.38 -32.51 4.72
C ARG A 237 -3.11 -33.24 3.59
N PHE A 238 -2.37 -33.64 2.55
CA PHE A 238 -2.90 -34.46 1.46
C PHE A 238 -2.97 -35.95 1.80
N ILE A 239 -2.27 -36.38 2.84
CA ILE A 239 -2.29 -37.76 3.31
C ILE A 239 -3.56 -38.04 4.09
N THR A 240 -4.32 -39.04 3.63
CA THR A 240 -5.47 -39.55 4.38
C THR A 240 -5.00 -40.26 5.63
N THR A 241 -5.50 -39.85 6.79
CA THR A 241 -5.21 -40.57 8.04
C THR A 241 -5.75 -41.99 7.95
N GLN A 242 -4.93 -42.96 8.36
CA GLN A 242 -5.35 -44.36 8.39
C GLN A 242 -6.59 -44.52 9.27
N THR A 243 -7.46 -45.46 8.87
CA THR A 243 -8.71 -45.73 9.57
C THR A 243 -8.46 -46.08 11.04
N TRP A 244 -9.41 -45.73 11.92
CA TRP A 244 -9.25 -45.92 13.36
C TRP A 244 -8.97 -47.38 13.73
N TYR A 245 -9.60 -48.34 13.06
CA TYR A 245 -9.41 -49.77 13.32
C TYR A 245 -8.04 -50.26 12.85
N GLN A 246 -7.47 -49.73 11.78
CA GLN A 246 -6.08 -50.03 11.37
C GLN A 246 -5.06 -49.45 12.34
N ARG A 247 -5.32 -48.26 12.89
CA ARG A 247 -4.48 -47.67 13.96
C ARG A 247 -4.54 -48.50 15.24
N VAL A 248 -5.74 -48.94 15.64
CA VAL A 248 -5.95 -49.83 16.78
C VAL A 248 -5.31 -51.20 16.52
N TRP A 249 -5.48 -51.77 15.33
CA TRP A 249 -4.87 -53.05 14.98
C TRP A 249 -3.35 -52.97 14.93
N ARG A 250 -2.76 -51.88 14.42
CA ARG A 250 -1.31 -51.68 14.43
C ARG A 250 -0.77 -51.45 15.85
N TRP A 251 -1.53 -50.76 16.70
CA TRP A 251 -1.23 -50.63 18.13
C TRP A 251 -1.30 -51.99 18.86
N ILE A 252 -2.32 -52.81 18.60
CA ILE A 252 -2.42 -54.19 19.13
C ILE A 252 -1.28 -55.06 18.56
N LYS A 253 -0.97 -54.96 17.27
CA LYS A 253 0.11 -55.72 16.60
C LYS A 253 1.47 -55.36 17.21
N SER A 254 1.68 -54.10 17.59
CA SER A 254 2.88 -53.64 18.30
C SER A 254 3.07 -54.26 19.70
N TRP A 255 2.02 -54.86 20.27
CA TRP A 255 2.14 -55.61 21.54
C TRP A 255 2.71 -57.02 21.35
N TYR A 256 2.60 -57.59 20.15
CA TYR A 256 2.97 -58.99 19.87
C TYR A 256 4.15 -59.12 18.90
N GLU A 257 4.35 -58.14 18.02
CA GLU A 257 5.57 -58.00 17.23
C GLU A 257 6.57 -57.19 18.05
N LYS A 258 7.61 -57.84 18.58
CA LYS A 258 8.82 -57.10 18.95
C LYS A 258 9.28 -56.34 17.70
N PRO A 259 9.55 -55.03 17.79
CA PRO A 259 10.04 -54.28 16.64
C PRO A 259 11.32 -54.95 16.15
N ASN A 260 11.24 -55.64 15.00
CA ASN A 260 12.37 -56.38 14.45
C ASN A 260 13.40 -55.47 13.78
N ASN A 261 13.14 -54.17 13.80
CA ASN A 261 14.17 -53.14 13.81
C ASN A 261 13.81 -52.27 15.01
N GLU A 262 14.68 -52.20 16.02
CA GLU A 262 14.95 -50.88 16.56
C GLU A 262 15.24 -50.05 15.32
N TYR A 263 14.28 -49.21 14.91
CA TYR A 263 14.71 -47.93 14.41
C TYR A 263 15.45 -47.38 15.61
N GLU A 264 16.77 -47.61 15.66
CA GLU A 264 17.64 -46.55 16.10
C GLU A 264 17.04 -45.34 15.40
N LEU A 265 16.37 -44.49 16.16
CA LEU A 265 16.50 -43.08 15.89
C LEU A 265 18.02 -42.95 15.91
N GLU A 266 18.66 -43.13 14.74
CA GLU A 266 19.91 -42.45 14.50
C GLU A 266 19.55 -41.06 14.98
N GLU A 267 20.11 -40.66 16.13
CA GLU A 267 20.17 -39.26 16.52
C GLU A 267 20.37 -38.57 15.20
N PHE A 268 19.38 -37.79 14.76
CA PHE A 268 19.36 -37.21 13.43
C PHE A 268 20.72 -36.53 13.32
N LYS A 269 21.70 -37.23 12.72
CA LYS A 269 23.09 -36.80 12.82
C LYS A 269 22.98 -35.60 11.96
N PHE A 270 22.97 -34.42 12.58
CA PHE A 270 22.88 -33.16 11.87
C PHE A 270 24.00 -33.25 10.86
N ARG A 271 23.66 -33.64 9.62
CA ARG A 271 24.64 -33.98 8.59
C ARG A 271 25.51 -32.75 8.54
N GLU A 272 26.83 -32.94 8.69
CA GLU A 272 27.76 -31.81 8.78
C GLU A 272 27.32 -30.75 7.75
N LYS A 273 26.89 -29.59 8.26
CA LYS A 273 26.42 -28.46 7.43
C LYS A 273 27.62 -27.76 6.81
N ASN A 274 28.64 -28.54 6.42
CA ASN A 274 29.88 -28.06 5.86
C ASN A 274 29.62 -27.76 4.38
N TYR A 275 29.03 -26.59 4.15
CA TYR A 275 28.94 -25.97 2.85
C TYR A 275 30.29 -25.33 2.52
N GLN A 276 30.79 -25.59 1.31
CA GLN A 276 31.99 -24.94 0.78
C GLN A 276 31.57 -23.80 -0.15
N PRO A 277 32.07 -22.58 0.06
CA PRO A 277 31.75 -21.45 -0.81
C PRO A 277 32.31 -21.70 -2.23
N LEU A 278 31.48 -21.48 -3.23
CA LEU A 278 31.82 -21.53 -4.65
C LEU A 278 32.01 -20.13 -5.25
N ILE A 279 31.12 -19.21 -4.86
CA ILE A 279 31.15 -17.80 -5.26
C ILE A 279 30.89 -16.98 -4.01
N GLU A 280 31.76 -16.00 -3.77
CA GLU A 280 31.55 -14.96 -2.76
C GLU A 280 31.52 -13.62 -3.51
N ASP A 281 30.35 -12.99 -3.53
CA ASP A 281 30.14 -11.60 -3.91
C ASP A 281 29.71 -10.83 -2.65
N ASP A 282 29.87 -9.50 -2.64
CA ASP A 282 29.73 -8.68 -1.41
C ASP A 282 28.40 -8.90 -0.67
N ASP A 283 27.31 -9.18 -1.42
CA ASP A 283 25.96 -9.41 -0.87
C ASP A 283 25.40 -10.81 -1.16
N VAL A 284 26.09 -11.68 -1.92
CA VAL A 284 25.57 -13.01 -2.33
C VAL A 284 26.67 -14.07 -2.21
N ILE A 285 26.36 -15.15 -1.48
CA ILE A 285 27.25 -16.30 -1.32
C ILE A 285 26.55 -17.52 -1.92
N VAL A 286 27.23 -18.18 -2.85
CA VAL A 286 26.80 -19.47 -3.40
C VAL A 286 27.71 -20.54 -2.83
N SER A 287 27.15 -21.48 -2.09
CA SER A 287 27.90 -22.56 -1.47
C SER A 287 27.36 -23.92 -1.87
N GLU A 288 28.24 -24.90 -1.96
CA GLU A 288 27.90 -26.29 -2.33
C GLU A 288 28.16 -27.22 -1.15
N ARG A 289 27.27 -28.20 -0.96
CA ARG A 289 27.49 -29.32 -0.07
C ARG A 289 28.20 -30.44 -0.85
N PRO A 290 29.48 -30.77 -0.53
CA PRO A 290 30.25 -31.73 -1.32
C PRO A 290 29.67 -33.16 -1.32
N SER A 291 28.92 -33.54 -0.28
CA SER A 291 28.35 -34.88 -0.13
C SER A 291 27.11 -35.14 -0.99
N THR A 292 26.34 -34.09 -1.31
CA THR A 292 25.07 -34.20 -2.05
C THR A 292 25.04 -33.42 -3.36
N GLY A 293 25.93 -32.44 -3.55
CA GLY A 293 25.88 -31.48 -4.66
C GLY A 293 24.81 -30.40 -4.48
N GLU A 294 24.16 -30.34 -3.31
CA GLU A 294 23.16 -29.34 -2.97
C GLU A 294 23.79 -27.94 -2.93
N ILE A 295 23.14 -26.97 -3.57
CA ILE A 295 23.58 -25.57 -3.62
C ILE A 295 22.72 -24.75 -2.66
N LEU A 296 23.38 -24.07 -1.74
CA LEU A 296 22.82 -23.05 -0.88
C LEU A 296 23.21 -21.69 -1.44
N ILE A 297 22.23 -20.89 -1.86
CA ILE A 297 22.46 -19.48 -2.18
C ILE A 297 21.97 -18.67 -0.98
N THR A 298 22.86 -17.89 -0.39
CA THR A 298 22.49 -16.85 0.58
C THR A 298 22.67 -15.48 -0.05
N GLU A 299 21.72 -14.60 0.18
CA GLU A 299 21.75 -13.23 -0.34
C GLU A 299 21.27 -12.28 0.75
N LYS A 300 22.01 -11.19 0.91
CA LYS A 300 21.67 -10.14 1.85
C LYS A 300 20.35 -9.48 1.45
N ARG A 301 19.48 -9.28 2.44
CA ARG A 301 18.20 -8.62 2.21
C ARG A 301 18.43 -7.14 1.87
N PRO A 302 17.70 -6.58 0.88
CA PRO A 302 17.84 -5.18 0.53
C PRO A 302 17.46 -4.27 1.69
N GLU A 303 18.00 -3.05 1.65
CA GLU A 303 17.61 -1.99 2.58
C GLU A 303 16.13 -1.64 2.42
N LEU A 304 15.49 -1.27 3.54
CA LEU A 304 14.10 -0.86 3.55
C LEU A 304 13.96 0.51 2.85
N ASP A 305 13.16 0.52 1.79
CA ASP A 305 12.96 1.69 0.91
C ASP A 305 11.47 2.01 0.68
N ASN A 306 10.58 1.05 0.94
CA ASN A 306 9.14 1.22 0.82
C ASN A 306 8.47 1.19 2.19
N MET A 307 7.60 2.16 2.47
CA MET A 307 6.77 2.17 3.66
C MET A 307 5.27 2.16 3.32
N VAL A 308 4.53 1.30 4.00
CA VAL A 308 3.07 1.20 3.87
C VAL A 308 2.41 1.42 5.22
N PHE A 309 1.47 2.37 5.30
CA PHE A 309 0.74 2.70 6.52
C PHE A 309 -0.74 2.29 6.40
N CYS A 310 -1.22 1.47 7.34
CA CYS A 310 -2.63 1.14 7.38
C CYS A 310 -3.51 2.30 7.89
N GLY A 311 -4.81 2.23 7.57
CA GLY A 311 -5.81 3.11 8.16
C GLY A 311 -6.15 2.75 9.60
N GLY A 312 -6.60 3.74 10.37
CA GLY A 312 -6.99 3.54 11.78
C GLY A 312 -7.41 4.80 12.54
N GLY A 313 -7.78 5.88 11.86
CA GLY A 313 -8.25 7.12 12.47
C GLY A 313 -7.26 7.70 13.48
N GLY A 314 -7.71 7.93 14.71
CA GLY A 314 -6.89 8.51 15.78
C GLY A 314 -5.65 7.68 16.17
N LYS A 315 -5.58 6.38 15.82
CA LYS A 315 -4.42 5.52 16.08
C LYS A 315 -3.13 5.99 15.39
N ILE A 316 -3.21 6.98 14.51
CA ILE A 316 -2.11 7.57 13.75
C ILE A 316 -0.89 7.95 14.61
N PHE A 317 -1.07 8.29 15.89
CA PHE A 317 0.05 8.55 16.81
C PHE A 317 1.03 7.38 16.95
N ALA A 318 0.56 6.13 16.82
CA ALA A 318 1.46 4.97 16.81
C ALA A 318 2.27 4.87 15.51
N HIS A 319 1.74 5.34 14.36
CA HIS A 319 2.54 5.47 13.14
C HIS A 319 3.66 6.50 13.31
N VAL A 320 3.39 7.61 14.01
CA VAL A 320 4.41 8.64 14.29
C VAL A 320 5.57 8.07 15.10
N GLY A 321 5.27 7.30 16.15
CA GLY A 321 6.29 6.59 16.94
C GLY A 321 7.07 5.55 16.13
N ALA A 322 6.37 4.81 15.27
CA ALA A 322 7.00 3.84 14.37
C ALA A 322 7.99 4.52 13.40
N TYR A 323 7.57 5.63 12.77
CA TYR A 323 8.42 6.40 11.87
C TYR A 323 9.62 7.03 12.59
N LYS A 324 9.42 7.53 13.83
CA LYS A 324 10.51 8.04 14.68
C LYS A 324 11.61 7.00 14.90
N ALA A 325 11.26 5.76 15.22
CA ALA A 325 12.24 4.69 15.39
C ALA A 325 13.02 4.38 14.09
N CYS A 326 12.37 4.48 12.93
CA CYS A 326 13.05 4.35 11.64
C CYS A 326 14.03 5.51 11.39
N GLU A 327 13.65 6.75 11.72
CA GLU A 327 14.54 7.91 11.59
C GLU A 327 15.76 7.80 12.51
N GLU A 328 15.56 7.42 13.78
CA GLU A 328 16.64 7.23 14.77
C GLU A 328 17.66 6.15 14.35
N THR A 329 17.21 5.17 13.57
CA THR A 329 18.07 4.09 13.05
C THR A 329 18.70 4.43 11.70
N GLY A 330 18.36 5.60 11.13
CA GLY A 330 18.87 6.06 9.84
C GLY A 330 18.21 5.37 8.64
N ILE A 331 17.04 4.74 8.81
CA ILE A 331 16.27 4.17 7.70
C ILE A 331 15.55 5.33 6.99
N THR A 332 15.83 5.52 5.70
CA THR A 332 15.33 6.65 4.90
C THR A 332 14.57 6.14 3.66
N PRO A 333 13.31 5.72 3.81
CA PRO A 333 12.50 5.24 2.70
C PRO A 333 12.21 6.36 1.71
N THR A 334 12.06 6.01 0.44
CA THR A 334 11.72 6.99 -0.61
C THR A 334 10.34 6.77 -1.21
N ARG A 335 9.71 5.63 -0.96
CA ARG A 335 8.43 5.25 -1.55
C ARG A 335 7.41 4.99 -0.46
N PHE A 336 6.25 5.62 -0.57
CA PHE A 336 5.24 5.62 0.50
C PHE A 336 3.87 5.26 -0.06
N ALA A 337 3.13 4.45 0.69
CA ALA A 337 1.73 4.22 0.40
C ALA A 337 0.88 4.18 1.68
N GLY A 338 -0.39 4.55 1.56
CA GLY A 338 -1.27 4.53 2.71
C GLY A 338 -2.75 4.58 2.36
N SER A 339 -3.54 4.20 3.36
CA SER A 339 -5.00 4.15 3.32
C SER A 339 -5.57 4.95 4.50
N SER A 340 -6.56 5.82 4.28
CA SER A 340 -7.19 6.63 5.33
C SER A 340 -6.18 7.46 6.14
N ALA A 341 -6.18 7.34 7.47
CA ALA A 341 -5.15 7.93 8.34
C ALA A 341 -3.70 7.56 7.93
N GLY A 342 -3.49 6.36 7.37
CA GLY A 342 -2.21 5.96 6.81
C GLY A 342 -1.83 6.75 5.56
N ALA A 343 -2.80 7.21 4.75
CA ALA A 343 -2.52 8.08 3.60
C ALA A 343 -2.05 9.47 4.03
N ILE A 344 -2.58 10.01 5.13
CA ILE A 344 -2.08 11.25 5.75
C ILE A 344 -0.61 11.08 6.14
N MET A 345 -0.29 9.99 6.85
CA MET A 345 1.10 9.67 7.23
C MET A 345 2.00 9.52 6.00
N ALA A 346 1.56 8.76 4.99
CA ALA A 346 2.31 8.54 3.76
C ALA A 346 2.64 9.85 3.01
N VAL A 347 1.70 10.80 2.94
CA VAL A 347 1.95 12.12 2.34
C VAL A 347 2.95 12.92 3.14
N LEU A 348 2.84 12.97 4.47
CA LEU A 348 3.76 13.73 5.31
C LEU A 348 5.19 13.17 5.23
N CYS A 349 5.34 11.83 5.25
CA CYS A 349 6.63 11.18 5.03
C CYS A 349 7.16 11.42 3.61
N TYR A 350 6.30 11.33 2.58
CA TYR A 350 6.67 11.63 1.20
C TYR A 350 7.15 13.07 1.02
N LEU A 351 6.53 14.01 1.72
CA LEU A 351 6.98 15.41 1.71
C LEU A 351 8.35 15.58 2.37
N GLY A 352 8.79 14.64 3.20
CA GLY A 352 10.06 14.70 3.93
C GLY A 352 9.95 15.50 5.23
N TYR A 353 8.81 15.41 5.92
CA TYR A 353 8.66 15.91 7.29
C TYR A 353 9.24 14.91 8.30
N SER A 354 9.85 15.43 9.37
CA SER A 354 10.37 14.59 10.45
C SER A 354 9.24 14.06 11.34
N SER A 355 9.49 12.97 12.07
CA SER A 355 8.51 12.46 13.06
C SER A 355 8.11 13.51 14.10
N GLU A 356 9.01 14.42 14.48
CA GLU A 356 8.72 15.52 15.41
C GLU A 356 7.79 16.57 14.78
N GLU A 357 8.06 16.97 13.53
CA GLU A 357 7.19 17.89 12.78
C GLU A 357 5.79 17.31 12.60
N ILE A 358 5.72 16.00 12.25
CA ILE A 358 4.47 15.26 12.11
C ILE A 358 3.72 15.17 13.45
N LEU A 359 4.43 14.89 14.54
CA LEU A 359 3.83 14.84 15.88
C LEU A 359 3.23 16.20 16.28
N ASN A 360 3.96 17.29 16.02
CA ASN A 360 3.52 18.64 16.32
C ASN A 360 2.30 19.01 15.48
N PHE A 361 2.31 18.67 14.19
CA PHE A 361 1.15 18.82 13.31
C PHE A 361 -0.10 18.15 13.90
N PHE A 362 -0.01 16.89 14.32
CA PHE A 362 -1.16 16.19 14.91
C PHE A 362 -1.59 16.73 16.29
N LYS A 363 -0.65 17.24 17.11
CA LYS A 363 -0.97 17.87 18.40
C LYS A 363 -1.73 19.19 18.26
N GLU A 364 -1.40 19.97 17.25
CA GLU A 364 -2.09 21.24 16.95
C GLU A 364 -3.47 21.02 16.29
N PHE A 365 -3.65 19.86 15.63
CA PHE A 365 -4.89 19.48 14.96
C PHE A 365 -5.96 18.91 15.93
N ARG A 366 -6.61 19.78 16.72
CA ARG A 366 -7.69 19.37 17.67
C ARG A 366 -8.94 18.84 16.96
N GLN A 367 -9.68 17.93 17.61
CA GLN A 367 -10.94 17.34 17.10
C GLN A 367 -12.01 18.38 16.74
N GLU A 368 -12.08 19.49 17.48
CA GLU A 368 -12.96 20.63 17.19
C GLU A 368 -12.73 21.23 15.80
N ASN A 369 -11.57 20.97 15.20
CA ASN A 369 -11.18 21.41 13.86
C ASN A 369 -11.56 20.39 12.79
N LEU A 370 -11.72 19.10 13.13
CA LEU A 370 -11.92 17.99 12.20
C LEU A 370 -13.39 17.64 11.93
N ILE A 371 -14.28 17.80 12.93
CA ILE A 371 -15.67 17.30 12.85
C ILE A 371 -16.65 18.46 13.06
N HIS A 372 -17.40 18.82 12.02
CA HIS A 372 -18.56 19.71 12.10
C HIS A 372 -19.83 18.86 12.11
N PHE A 373 -20.52 18.76 13.25
CA PHE A 373 -21.80 18.05 13.34
C PHE A 373 -22.90 18.83 12.62
N ASP A 374 -23.09 18.58 11.33
CA ASP A 374 -24.28 19.00 10.57
C ASP A 374 -24.96 17.72 10.06
N ILE A 375 -25.81 17.15 10.93
CA ILE A 375 -26.46 15.86 10.69
C ILE A 375 -27.55 16.05 9.62
N ASP A 376 -27.33 15.50 8.43
CA ASP A 376 -28.40 15.18 7.47
C ASP A 376 -28.41 13.67 7.15
N SER A 377 -29.37 13.23 6.34
CA SER A 377 -29.57 11.83 5.96
C SER A 377 -28.42 11.20 5.13
N SER A 378 -27.29 11.89 4.94
CA SER A 378 -26.13 11.46 4.13
C SER A 378 -24.77 11.42 4.84
N GLY A 379 -24.64 11.90 6.10
CA GLY A 379 -23.41 11.77 6.93
C GLY A 379 -23.29 12.81 8.06
N MET A 380 -22.30 12.66 8.97
CA MET A 380 -22.16 13.48 10.19
C MET A 380 -21.24 14.72 10.08
N SER A 381 -20.25 14.76 9.18
CA SER A 381 -19.32 15.90 8.96
C SER A 381 -18.74 15.96 7.54
N ASP A 382 -18.29 17.16 7.13
CA ASP A 382 -17.52 17.43 5.90
C ASP A 382 -16.00 17.22 6.14
N THR A 383 -15.25 16.83 5.11
CA THR A 383 -13.81 16.51 5.15
C THR A 383 -12.89 17.70 4.80
N GLN A 384 -13.46 18.87 4.51
CA GLN A 384 -12.74 20.07 4.09
C GLN A 384 -11.64 20.53 5.08
N ALA A 385 -11.83 20.30 6.38
CA ALA A 385 -10.81 20.70 7.37
C ALA A 385 -9.53 19.86 7.27
N VAL A 386 -9.67 18.54 7.03
CA VAL A 386 -8.52 17.65 6.77
C VAL A 386 -7.82 18.08 5.49
N LYS A 387 -8.60 18.41 4.46
CA LYS A 387 -8.05 18.92 3.20
C LYS A 387 -7.25 20.20 3.41
N GLY A 388 -7.80 21.19 4.11
CA GLY A 388 -7.12 22.47 4.38
C GLY A 388 -5.83 22.30 5.18
N ALA A 389 -5.80 21.37 6.13
CA ALA A 389 -4.59 20.99 6.86
C ALA A 389 -3.48 20.48 5.93
N LEU A 390 -3.85 19.57 5.05
CA LEU A 390 -2.93 18.95 4.10
C LEU A 390 -2.48 19.96 3.05
N ASP A 391 -3.38 20.83 2.58
CA ASP A 391 -3.05 21.94 1.70
C ASP A 391 -1.98 22.83 2.33
N PHE A 392 -2.11 23.13 3.63
CA PHE A 392 -1.12 23.91 4.37
C PHE A 392 0.24 23.22 4.39
N MET A 393 0.30 21.93 4.79
CA MET A 393 1.57 21.18 4.86
C MET A 393 2.23 21.03 3.48
N VAL A 394 1.45 20.67 2.46
CA VAL A 394 1.97 20.55 1.08
C VAL A 394 2.49 21.90 0.59
N THR A 395 1.74 22.99 0.81
CA THR A 395 2.13 24.35 0.42
C THR A 395 3.39 24.81 1.14
N GLN A 396 3.47 24.59 2.46
CA GLN A 396 4.63 24.95 3.27
C GLN A 396 5.90 24.26 2.74
N LYS A 397 5.83 22.96 2.46
CA LYS A 397 6.98 22.22 1.92
C LYS A 397 7.38 22.69 0.53
N VAL A 398 6.41 22.94 -0.35
CA VAL A 398 6.68 23.48 -1.70
C VAL A 398 7.33 24.87 -1.59
N ASN A 399 6.85 25.74 -0.71
CA ASN A 399 7.44 27.06 -0.46
C ASN A 399 8.89 26.96 0.07
N GLN A 400 9.16 26.02 0.99
CA GLN A 400 10.52 25.76 1.46
C GLN A 400 11.46 25.35 0.30
N ILE A 401 10.99 24.49 -0.61
CA ILE A 401 11.75 24.08 -1.80
C ILE A 401 11.99 25.28 -2.73
N ILE A 402 10.94 26.08 -3.00
CA ILE A 402 11.04 27.28 -3.83
C ILE A 402 12.11 28.23 -3.29
N GLN A 403 12.08 28.51 -1.98
CA GLN A 403 13.04 29.39 -1.32
C GLN A 403 14.45 28.81 -1.32
N ARG A 404 14.60 27.52 -0.97
CA ARG A 404 15.89 26.82 -0.90
C ARG A 404 16.64 26.86 -2.24
N TYR A 405 15.93 26.70 -3.36
CA TYR A 405 16.52 26.70 -4.69
C TYR A 405 16.38 28.03 -5.44
N GLY A 406 15.78 29.06 -4.81
CA GLY A 406 15.54 30.37 -5.43
C GLY A 406 14.75 30.29 -6.74
N ILE A 407 13.78 29.37 -6.85
CA ILE A 407 13.12 29.03 -8.13
C ILE A 407 12.38 30.26 -8.70
N ASP A 408 11.75 31.04 -7.83
CA ASP A 408 10.97 32.24 -8.15
C ASP A 408 11.83 33.46 -8.56
N THR A 409 13.14 33.42 -8.29
CA THR A 409 14.06 34.52 -8.64
C THR A 409 14.32 34.60 -10.15
N THR A 410 14.32 33.46 -10.84
CA THR A 410 14.64 33.37 -12.27
C THR A 410 13.39 33.38 -13.15
N ALA A 411 13.45 33.99 -14.33
CA ALA A 411 12.33 33.98 -15.28
C ALA A 411 11.95 32.55 -15.72
N LYS A 412 12.95 31.67 -15.89
CA LYS A 412 12.74 30.25 -16.22
C LYS A 412 12.08 29.48 -15.07
N GLY A 413 12.49 29.74 -13.82
CA GLY A 413 11.89 29.10 -12.66
C GLY A 413 10.47 29.60 -12.35
N ARG A 414 10.19 30.90 -12.53
CA ARG A 414 8.81 31.43 -12.47
C ARG A 414 7.89 30.79 -13.51
N LYS A 415 8.40 30.58 -14.73
CA LYS A 415 7.67 29.86 -15.78
C LYS A 415 7.32 28.43 -15.35
N PHE A 416 8.33 27.69 -14.89
CA PHE A 416 8.17 26.33 -14.36
C PHE A 416 7.16 26.26 -13.20
N LEU A 417 7.24 27.16 -12.23
CA LEU A 417 6.28 27.18 -11.12
C LEU A 417 4.85 27.37 -11.60
N SER A 418 4.63 28.23 -12.59
CA SER A 418 3.28 28.52 -13.09
C SER A 418 2.70 27.46 -14.02
N GLU A 419 3.54 26.77 -14.78
CA GLU A 419 3.11 25.83 -15.83
C GLU A 419 3.08 24.38 -15.34
N GLU A 420 3.97 24.02 -14.42
CA GLU A 420 4.15 22.62 -14.01
C GLU A 420 3.85 22.39 -12.52
N VAL A 421 4.11 23.36 -11.63
CA VAL A 421 3.98 23.15 -10.17
C VAL A 421 2.65 23.64 -9.61
N LEU A 422 2.21 24.84 -10.00
CA LEU A 422 0.99 25.50 -9.51
C LEU A 422 -0.10 25.55 -10.59
N TYR A 423 -0.12 24.56 -11.48
CA TYR A 423 -1.10 24.46 -12.55
C TYR A 423 -2.53 24.50 -11.97
N ASN A 424 -3.37 25.41 -12.49
CA ASN A 424 -4.74 25.65 -12.01
C ASN A 424 -4.86 25.91 -10.50
N ASN A 425 -3.84 26.49 -9.85
CA ASN A 425 -3.82 26.80 -8.42
C ASN A 425 -3.90 25.57 -7.50
N LYS A 426 -3.42 24.42 -7.99
CA LYS A 426 -3.41 23.16 -7.24
C LYS A 426 -2.01 22.58 -7.24
N ILE A 427 -1.69 21.86 -6.16
CA ILE A 427 -0.48 21.05 -6.08
C ILE A 427 -0.90 19.60 -6.27
N THR A 428 -0.59 19.06 -7.44
CA THR A 428 -0.99 17.71 -7.87
C THR A 428 0.14 16.71 -7.72
N PHE A 429 -0.13 15.43 -7.97
CA PHE A 429 0.93 14.43 -8.02
C PHE A 429 1.97 14.76 -9.11
N ALA A 430 1.54 15.30 -10.26
CA ALA A 430 2.43 15.78 -11.31
C ALA A 430 3.30 16.95 -10.83
N SER A 431 2.73 17.90 -10.08
CA SER A 431 3.47 19.03 -9.52
C SER A 431 4.64 18.59 -8.65
N LEU A 432 4.40 17.66 -7.73
CA LEU A 432 5.43 17.15 -6.81
C LEU A 432 6.47 16.29 -7.54
N LYS A 433 6.03 15.49 -8.51
CA LYS A 433 6.94 14.72 -9.37
C LYS A 433 7.87 15.63 -10.19
N ALA A 434 7.35 16.68 -10.81
CA ALA A 434 8.15 17.65 -11.57
C ALA A 434 9.17 18.37 -10.68
N LEU A 435 8.80 18.72 -9.44
CA LEU A 435 9.74 19.27 -8.45
C LEU A 435 10.86 18.27 -8.11
N LYS A 436 10.51 17.01 -7.85
CA LYS A 436 11.48 15.96 -7.51
C LYS A 436 12.43 15.65 -8.66
N GLU A 437 11.93 15.55 -9.89
CA GLU A 437 12.74 15.29 -11.09
C GLU A 437 13.74 16.42 -11.36
N ARG A 438 13.31 17.68 -11.16
CA ARG A 438 14.17 18.85 -11.36
C ARG A 438 15.16 19.06 -10.21
N TYR A 439 14.76 18.72 -8.98
CA TYR A 439 15.57 18.89 -7.77
C TYR A 439 15.59 17.58 -6.96
N PRO A 440 16.44 16.59 -7.33
CA PRO A 440 16.45 15.28 -6.67
C PRO A 440 16.68 15.34 -5.15
N ASP A 441 17.44 16.32 -4.67
CA ASP A 441 17.78 16.49 -3.24
C ASP A 441 16.81 17.40 -2.46
N CYS A 442 15.62 17.68 -3.02
CA CYS A 442 14.62 18.56 -2.41
C CYS A 442 13.94 18.00 -1.15
N GLY A 443 14.21 16.73 -0.81
CA GLY A 443 13.64 16.04 0.35
C GLY A 443 12.32 15.32 0.08
N LEU A 444 11.72 15.49 -1.10
CA LEU A 444 10.55 14.71 -1.51
C LEU A 444 10.92 13.24 -1.77
N GLY A 445 9.99 12.34 -1.47
CA GLY A 445 10.06 10.94 -1.86
C GLY A 445 10.00 10.74 -3.38
N ASN A 446 10.30 9.53 -3.82
CA ASN A 446 10.25 9.10 -5.21
C ASN A 446 8.84 8.69 -5.64
N GLU A 447 8.05 8.10 -4.73
CA GLU A 447 6.71 7.60 -5.06
C GLU A 447 5.74 7.76 -3.89
N LEU A 448 4.50 8.12 -4.22
CA LEU A 448 3.39 8.23 -3.29
C LEU A 448 2.17 7.54 -3.88
N VAL A 449 1.57 6.62 -3.13
CA VAL A 449 0.33 5.94 -3.51
C VAL A 449 -0.73 6.09 -2.42
N VAL A 450 -1.91 6.59 -2.79
CA VAL A 450 -3.05 6.76 -1.90
C VAL A 450 -4.20 5.87 -2.38
N THR A 451 -4.82 5.11 -1.48
CA THR A 451 -5.92 4.20 -1.83
C THR A 451 -7.29 4.74 -1.47
N ALA A 452 -8.30 4.48 -2.29
CA ALA A 452 -9.70 4.77 -1.98
C ALA A 452 -10.63 3.64 -2.44
N THR A 453 -11.81 3.55 -1.83
CA THR A 453 -12.80 2.55 -2.19
C THR A 453 -13.82 3.13 -3.16
N ASN A 454 -13.85 2.62 -4.40
CA ASN A 454 -14.90 2.94 -5.36
C ASN A 454 -16.15 2.11 -5.04
N MET A 455 -17.23 2.74 -4.61
CA MET A 455 -18.42 2.01 -4.14
C MET A 455 -19.20 1.32 -5.26
N PRO A 456 -19.51 1.98 -6.40
CA PRO A 456 -20.22 1.32 -7.50
C PRO A 456 -19.49 0.11 -8.06
N GLN A 457 -18.18 0.23 -8.30
CA GLN A 457 -17.36 -0.79 -8.95
C GLN A 457 -16.83 -1.86 -7.97
N ARG A 458 -16.87 -1.60 -6.66
CA ARG A 458 -16.33 -2.46 -5.58
C ARG A 458 -14.85 -2.78 -5.78
N LYS A 459 -14.07 -1.78 -6.17
CA LYS A 459 -12.64 -1.90 -6.38
C LYS A 459 -11.90 -0.83 -5.60
N THR A 460 -10.71 -1.18 -5.13
CA THR A 460 -9.76 -0.19 -4.63
C THR A 460 -9.23 0.60 -5.83
N ARG A 461 -9.35 1.92 -5.77
CA ARG A 461 -8.69 2.86 -6.69
C ARG A 461 -7.37 3.29 -6.05
N TYR A 462 -6.31 3.32 -6.86
CA TYR A 462 -4.98 3.78 -6.46
C TYR A 462 -4.70 5.11 -7.14
N PHE A 463 -4.41 6.14 -6.36
CA PHE A 463 -4.01 7.46 -6.81
C PHE A 463 -2.50 7.61 -6.67
N SER A 464 -1.82 7.94 -7.77
CA SER A 464 -0.38 8.20 -7.82
C SER A 464 -0.05 9.15 -8.96
N SER A 465 1.23 9.52 -9.10
CA SER A 465 1.71 10.32 -10.25
C SER A 465 1.56 9.61 -11.60
N THR A 466 1.39 8.28 -11.61
CA THR A 466 1.18 7.49 -12.82
C THR A 466 -0.30 7.34 -13.15
N THR A 467 -1.15 7.08 -12.15
CA THR A 467 -2.57 6.78 -12.37
C THR A 467 -3.48 8.01 -12.32
N SER A 468 -3.08 9.08 -11.62
CA SER A 468 -3.89 10.28 -11.39
C SER A 468 -3.00 11.53 -11.27
N PRO A 469 -2.19 11.87 -12.30
CA PRO A 469 -1.20 12.94 -12.24
C PRO A 469 -1.81 14.32 -11.91
N ASP A 470 -3.00 14.62 -12.45
CA ASP A 470 -3.65 15.92 -12.32
C ASP A 470 -4.51 16.06 -11.04
N LEU A 471 -4.59 15.00 -10.23
CA LEU A 471 -5.33 15.03 -8.97
C LEU A 471 -4.53 15.77 -7.90
N GLU A 472 -5.18 16.68 -7.20
CA GLU A 472 -4.61 17.36 -6.04
C GLU A 472 -4.32 16.35 -4.93
N VAL A 473 -3.11 16.39 -4.36
CA VAL A 473 -2.64 15.37 -3.41
C VAL A 473 -3.51 15.35 -2.14
N SER A 474 -3.83 16.54 -1.61
CA SER A 474 -4.71 16.68 -0.46
C SER A 474 -6.12 16.16 -0.74
N ALA A 475 -6.64 16.35 -1.96
CA ALA A 475 -7.94 15.82 -2.37
C ALA A 475 -7.93 14.29 -2.44
N ALA A 476 -6.86 13.68 -2.94
CA ALA A 476 -6.71 12.22 -2.96
C ALA A 476 -6.73 11.62 -1.55
N VAL A 477 -5.98 12.21 -0.60
CA VAL A 477 -6.00 11.80 0.81
C VAL A 477 -7.37 12.02 1.44
N THR A 478 -8.04 13.13 1.11
CA THR A 478 -9.38 13.43 1.60
C THR A 478 -10.40 12.39 1.15
N ILE A 479 -10.34 11.96 -0.10
CA ILE A 479 -11.15 10.85 -0.63
C ILE A 479 -10.82 9.56 0.14
N SER A 480 -9.54 9.29 0.37
CA SER A 480 -9.06 8.11 1.11
C SER A 480 -9.50 8.07 2.58
N ALA A 481 -9.67 9.23 3.22
CA ALA A 481 -10.03 9.38 4.64
C ALA A 481 -11.54 9.60 4.87
N SER A 482 -12.39 9.37 3.85
CA SER A 482 -13.84 9.51 3.94
C SER A 482 -14.49 8.32 4.68
N LEU A 483 -14.17 8.16 5.97
CA LEU A 483 -14.62 7.06 6.83
C LEU A 483 -16.15 6.96 6.86
N PRO A 484 -16.74 5.80 6.49
CA PRO A 484 -18.18 5.62 6.52
C PRO A 484 -18.79 5.94 7.89
N VAL A 485 -20.03 6.43 7.90
CA VAL A 485 -20.78 6.91 9.08
C VAL A 485 -20.27 8.25 9.64
N VAL A 486 -18.95 8.51 9.61
CA VAL A 486 -18.35 9.75 10.13
C VAL A 486 -18.34 10.86 9.08
N PHE A 487 -17.95 10.54 7.85
CA PHE A 487 -17.86 11.49 6.74
C PHE A 487 -18.81 11.12 5.60
N LYS A 488 -19.24 12.14 4.84
CA LYS A 488 -20.06 11.93 3.62
C LYS A 488 -19.19 11.29 2.53
N PRO A 489 -19.73 10.33 1.74
CA PRO A 489 -19.04 9.81 0.56
C PRO A 489 -18.66 10.93 -0.40
N THR A 490 -17.43 10.90 -0.90
CA THR A 490 -16.94 11.93 -1.83
C THR A 490 -17.29 11.54 -3.26
N ILE A 491 -17.78 12.49 -4.06
CA ILE A 491 -18.00 12.27 -5.50
C ILE A 491 -16.74 12.67 -6.24
N PHE A 492 -16.15 11.73 -6.97
CA PHE A 492 -14.99 11.94 -7.82
C PHE A 492 -15.26 11.30 -9.19
N GLU A 493 -15.00 12.03 -10.28
CA GLU A 493 -15.28 11.57 -11.66
C GLU A 493 -16.71 11.05 -11.90
N GLY A 494 -17.69 11.59 -11.16
CA GLY A 494 -19.10 11.18 -11.24
C GLY A 494 -19.44 9.89 -10.46
N GLU A 495 -18.46 9.25 -9.83
CA GLU A 495 -18.64 8.06 -9.00
C GLU A 495 -18.49 8.36 -7.51
N ARG A 496 -19.09 7.54 -6.65
CA ARG A 496 -19.03 7.69 -5.19
C ARG A 496 -17.87 6.90 -4.62
N TYR A 497 -17.08 7.57 -3.79
CA TYR A 497 -15.92 7.00 -3.11
C TYR A 497 -16.07 7.09 -1.59
N ASN A 498 -15.52 6.08 -0.93
CA ASN A 498 -15.40 5.97 0.52
C ASN A 498 -13.94 5.71 0.92
N ASP A 499 -13.71 5.69 2.22
CA ASP A 499 -12.44 5.38 2.85
C ASP A 499 -11.72 4.17 2.23
N GLY A 500 -10.42 4.32 1.98
CA GLY A 500 -9.60 3.27 1.39
C GLY A 500 -9.52 2.01 2.25
N GLY A 501 -9.65 2.18 3.58
CA GLY A 501 -9.55 1.12 4.57
C GLY A 501 -10.74 0.17 4.59
N VAL A 502 -11.81 0.46 3.85
CA VAL A 502 -12.97 -0.43 3.75
C VAL A 502 -12.65 -1.70 2.97
N LEU A 503 -11.94 -1.59 1.84
CA LEU A 503 -11.57 -2.74 1.00
C LEU A 503 -10.08 -3.09 1.05
N ASN A 504 -9.22 -2.10 1.28
CA ASN A 504 -7.77 -2.28 1.28
C ASN A 504 -7.14 -1.39 2.35
N ASN A 505 -7.13 -1.89 3.60
CA ASN A 505 -6.58 -1.13 4.72
C ASN A 505 -5.06 -1.16 4.75
N LEU A 506 -4.44 -2.23 4.24
CA LEU A 506 -2.98 -2.37 4.16
C LEU A 506 -2.52 -2.58 2.71
N PRO A 507 -2.26 -1.51 1.94
CA PRO A 507 -1.98 -1.60 0.51
C PRO A 507 -0.54 -2.05 0.21
N THR A 508 -0.12 -3.23 0.68
CA THR A 508 1.23 -3.78 0.43
C THR A 508 1.48 -4.14 -1.03
N ASN A 509 0.40 -4.49 -1.75
CA ASN A 509 0.44 -4.94 -3.14
C ASN A 509 0.76 -3.84 -4.15
N VAL A 510 0.90 -2.58 -3.72
CA VAL A 510 1.35 -1.49 -4.59
C VAL A 510 2.85 -1.59 -4.91
N PHE A 511 3.61 -2.28 -4.05
CA PHE A 511 5.04 -2.50 -4.23
C PHE A 511 5.29 -3.97 -4.56
N HIS A 512 5.86 -4.22 -5.74
CA HIS A 512 6.21 -5.55 -6.23
C HIS A 512 7.72 -5.80 -6.13
N ASP A 513 8.13 -7.06 -6.31
CA ASP A 513 9.54 -7.42 -6.51
C ASP A 513 10.12 -6.63 -7.68
N ASN A 514 11.17 -5.85 -7.41
CA ASN A 514 11.86 -5.00 -8.40
C ASN A 514 13.01 -5.75 -9.09
N HIS A 515 13.17 -7.05 -8.82
CA HIS A 515 14.22 -7.91 -9.37
C HIS A 515 15.66 -7.45 -9.03
N SER A 516 15.83 -6.60 -8.00
CA SER A 516 17.17 -6.17 -7.58
C SER A 516 17.98 -7.32 -6.99
N THR A 517 17.31 -8.29 -6.36
CA THR A 517 17.92 -9.49 -5.77
C THR A 517 17.80 -10.70 -6.70
N LEU A 518 18.76 -11.62 -6.57
CA LEU A 518 18.71 -12.92 -7.23
C LEU A 518 17.57 -13.77 -6.65
N LEU A 519 17.53 -13.91 -5.32
CA LEU A 519 16.48 -14.57 -4.56
C LEU A 519 15.20 -13.73 -4.57
N THR A 520 14.08 -14.41 -4.30
CA THR A 520 12.73 -13.83 -4.26
C THR A 520 12.01 -14.34 -3.04
N SER A 521 11.03 -13.57 -2.54
CA SER A 521 10.09 -14.11 -1.57
C SER A 521 9.24 -15.22 -2.22
N GLU A 522 8.75 -16.15 -1.41
CA GLU A 522 7.88 -17.25 -1.87
C GLU A 522 6.63 -16.73 -2.59
N TYR A 523 6.07 -15.62 -2.11
CA TYR A 523 4.86 -14.98 -2.62
C TYR A 523 5.12 -13.82 -3.61
N GLY A 524 6.38 -13.56 -3.98
CA GLY A 524 6.73 -12.46 -4.90
C GLY A 524 6.60 -11.05 -4.31
N ASN A 525 6.71 -10.94 -2.99
CA ASN A 525 6.60 -9.67 -2.27
C ASN A 525 7.85 -8.81 -2.48
N CYS A 526 7.68 -7.49 -2.43
CA CYS A 526 8.79 -6.53 -2.43
C CYS A 526 9.64 -6.66 -1.16
N LEU A 527 10.88 -7.16 -1.25
CA LEU A 527 11.71 -7.50 -0.09
C LEU A 527 12.13 -6.27 0.75
N SER A 528 12.20 -5.09 0.13
CA SER A 528 12.51 -3.80 0.77
C SER A 528 11.30 -3.10 1.39
N LEU A 529 10.16 -3.78 1.50
CA LEU A 529 8.94 -3.27 2.11
C LEU A 529 8.96 -3.37 3.63
N LEU A 530 8.55 -2.28 4.29
CA LEU A 530 8.12 -2.23 5.67
C LEU A 530 6.68 -1.72 5.75
N ALA A 531 5.80 -2.49 6.37
CA ALA A 531 4.38 -2.16 6.47
C ALA A 531 3.95 -2.07 7.94
N PHE A 532 3.04 -1.15 8.26
CA PHE A 532 2.58 -0.89 9.62
C PHE A 532 1.09 -1.20 9.76
N GLN A 533 0.77 -2.15 10.63
CA GLN A 533 -0.60 -2.57 10.93
C GLN A 533 -0.90 -2.37 12.41
N PHE A 534 -2.05 -1.81 12.76
CA PHE A 534 -2.46 -1.69 14.17
C PHE A 534 -2.86 -3.04 14.77
N ASP A 535 -2.49 -3.28 16.03
CA ASP A 535 -2.86 -4.45 16.83
C ASP A 535 -3.69 -4.04 18.07
N ASN A 536 -4.92 -4.54 18.12
CA ASN A 536 -5.88 -4.26 19.19
C ASN A 536 -5.83 -5.29 20.34
N GLY A 537 -4.89 -6.24 20.33
CA GLY A 537 -4.66 -7.22 21.41
C GLY A 537 -5.70 -8.35 21.52
N CYS A 538 -7.01 -8.08 21.34
CA CYS A 538 -8.08 -9.09 21.40
C CYS A 538 -8.26 -9.90 20.11
N GLU A 539 -7.87 -9.35 18.95
CA GLU A 539 -8.13 -9.97 17.65
C GLU A 539 -7.32 -11.26 17.44
N ARG A 540 -6.06 -11.32 17.86
CA ARG A 540 -5.25 -12.54 17.75
C ARG A 540 -5.84 -13.74 18.50
N GLY A 541 -6.34 -13.53 19.73
CA GLY A 541 -6.86 -14.62 20.57
C GLY A 541 -8.26 -15.11 20.20
N LEU A 542 -9.12 -14.22 19.69
CA LEU A 542 -10.49 -14.54 19.27
C LEU A 542 -10.57 -15.02 17.81
N LEU A 543 -9.71 -14.51 16.92
CA LEU A 543 -9.68 -14.93 15.52
C LEU A 543 -9.05 -16.32 15.33
N ASP A 544 -8.05 -16.71 16.13
CA ASP A 544 -7.46 -18.05 16.02
C ASP A 544 -8.39 -19.17 16.54
N LYS A 545 -9.33 -18.86 17.45
CA LYS A 545 -10.19 -19.87 18.11
C LYS A 545 -11.59 -20.03 17.52
N LEU A 546 -12.10 -19.05 16.76
CA LEU A 546 -13.50 -19.05 16.30
C LEU A 546 -13.68 -18.98 14.77
N VAL A 547 -12.60 -18.85 13.99
CA VAL A 547 -12.71 -18.47 12.56
C VAL A 547 -12.74 -19.65 11.59
N ASP A 548 -12.31 -20.85 11.98
CA ASP A 548 -12.41 -22.04 11.09
C ASP A 548 -13.86 -22.40 10.70
N ARG A 549 -14.88 -21.84 11.39
CA ARG A 549 -16.30 -22.10 11.11
C ARG A 549 -17.18 -20.88 10.79
N ILE A 550 -16.80 -19.65 11.12
CA ILE A 550 -17.79 -18.55 11.23
C ILE A 550 -17.88 -17.62 10.00
N TYR A 551 -16.88 -17.58 9.11
CA TYR A 551 -16.78 -16.48 8.14
C TYR A 551 -17.46 -16.68 6.77
N ARG A 552 -17.75 -17.91 6.35
CA ARG A 552 -18.46 -18.16 5.08
C ARG A 552 -19.99 -18.18 5.19
N GLU A 553 -20.56 -18.20 6.40
CA GLU A 553 -22.01 -18.41 6.62
C GLU A 553 -22.77 -17.22 7.23
N ASN A 554 -22.08 -16.20 7.75
CA ASN A 554 -22.74 -15.08 8.43
C ASN A 554 -23.16 -13.94 7.48
N PHE A 555 -24.08 -14.25 6.57
CA PHE A 555 -24.73 -13.29 5.67
C PHE A 555 -25.29 -12.05 6.40
N ILE A 556 -25.78 -12.22 7.63
CA ILE A 556 -26.35 -11.14 8.45
C ILE A 556 -25.30 -10.08 8.78
N TRP A 557 -24.10 -10.48 9.20
CA TRP A 557 -23.02 -9.55 9.50
C TRP A 557 -22.54 -8.84 8.24
N ASN A 558 -22.40 -9.57 7.13
CA ASN A 558 -22.02 -8.98 5.86
C ASN A 558 -23.06 -7.97 5.34
N TRP A 559 -24.35 -8.25 5.56
CA TRP A 559 -25.46 -7.35 5.25
C TRP A 559 -25.46 -6.10 6.13
N ILE A 560 -25.22 -6.23 7.45
CA ILE A 560 -25.10 -5.09 8.38
C ILE A 560 -23.93 -4.19 7.99
N TYR A 561 -22.74 -4.75 7.78
CA TYR A 561 -21.58 -3.95 7.37
C TYR A 561 -21.74 -3.37 5.97
N GLY A 562 -22.39 -4.09 5.04
CA GLY A 562 -22.67 -3.56 3.73
C GLY A 562 -23.69 -2.42 3.73
N PHE A 563 -24.63 -2.43 4.68
CA PHE A 563 -25.53 -1.30 4.94
C PHE A 563 -24.77 -0.10 5.52
N LEU A 564 -23.90 -0.31 6.52
CA LEU A 564 -23.15 0.76 7.19
C LEU A 564 -22.07 1.41 6.30
N THR A 565 -21.39 0.60 5.48
CA THR A 565 -20.31 1.07 4.60
C THR A 565 -20.80 1.45 3.20
N GLY A 566 -22.03 1.07 2.84
CA GLY A 566 -22.59 1.20 1.50
C GLY A 566 -21.90 0.35 0.43
N VAL A 567 -20.97 -0.53 0.80
CA VAL A 567 -20.28 -1.47 -0.09
C VAL A 567 -20.91 -2.85 0.07
N LYS A 568 -21.28 -3.53 -1.01
CA LYS A 568 -21.72 -4.93 -0.91
C LYS A 568 -20.49 -5.84 -0.72
N ASP A 569 -20.44 -6.57 0.39
CA ASP A 569 -19.38 -7.52 0.77
C ASP A 569 -18.04 -6.92 1.29
N PRO A 570 -18.04 -6.04 2.31
CA PRO A 570 -16.81 -5.49 2.89
C PRO A 570 -15.95 -6.55 3.60
N VAL A 571 -16.55 -7.65 4.06
CA VAL A 571 -15.86 -8.74 4.76
C VAL A 571 -14.79 -9.39 3.89
N SER A 572 -15.02 -9.42 2.56
CA SER A 572 -14.03 -9.90 1.59
C SER A 572 -12.72 -9.08 1.57
N GLY A 573 -12.78 -7.78 1.87
CA GLY A 573 -11.60 -6.92 2.00
C GLY A 573 -10.77 -7.26 3.23
N TRP A 574 -11.43 -7.50 4.37
CA TRP A 574 -10.76 -7.89 5.62
C TRP A 574 -10.10 -9.27 5.54
N GLU A 575 -10.74 -10.22 4.84
CA GLU A 575 -10.11 -11.51 4.54
C GLU A 575 -8.82 -11.32 3.74
N GLN A 576 -8.82 -10.43 2.74
CA GLN A 576 -7.63 -10.11 1.96
C GLN A 576 -6.53 -9.48 2.81
N ASP A 577 -6.87 -8.55 3.69
CA ASP A 577 -5.89 -7.94 4.60
C ASP A 577 -5.26 -8.99 5.54
N ARG A 578 -6.04 -9.97 6.03
CA ARG A 578 -5.48 -11.09 6.81
C ARG A 578 -4.52 -11.97 6.00
N LEU A 579 -4.88 -12.30 4.75
CA LEU A 579 -4.00 -13.06 3.86
C LEU A 579 -2.70 -12.30 3.60
N ARG A 580 -2.77 -10.98 3.45
CA ARG A 580 -1.59 -10.12 3.31
C ARG A 580 -0.71 -10.17 4.54
N LEU A 581 -1.27 -10.19 5.75
CA LEU A 581 -0.47 -10.35 6.97
C LEU A 581 0.29 -11.68 7.00
N MET A 582 -0.31 -12.76 6.48
CA MET A 582 0.40 -14.04 6.34
C MET A 582 1.49 -13.98 5.28
N GLN A 583 1.21 -13.37 4.11
CA GLN A 583 2.16 -13.25 3.00
C GLN A 583 3.34 -12.33 3.36
N HIS A 584 3.09 -11.24 4.07
CA HIS A 584 4.05 -10.20 4.44
C HIS A 584 4.48 -10.27 5.91
N SER A 585 4.39 -11.45 6.55
CA SER A 585 4.66 -11.59 7.99
C SER A 585 6.05 -11.09 8.42
N ASN A 586 7.07 -11.26 7.56
CA ASN A 586 8.43 -10.76 7.76
C ASN A 586 8.67 -9.32 7.23
N GLN A 587 7.60 -8.59 6.96
CA GLN A 587 7.58 -7.22 6.42
C GLN A 587 6.60 -6.31 7.16
N VAL A 588 5.70 -6.87 7.96
CA VAL A 588 4.68 -6.13 8.69
C VAL A 588 5.08 -6.00 10.15
N VAL A 589 5.12 -4.77 10.65
CA VAL A 589 5.23 -4.44 12.07
C VAL A 589 3.83 -4.20 12.62
N LEU A 590 3.51 -4.91 13.69
CA LEU A 590 2.25 -4.78 14.39
C LEU A 590 2.39 -3.77 15.53
N LEU A 591 1.62 -2.70 15.46
CA LEU A 591 1.68 -1.56 16.38
C LEU A 591 0.62 -1.71 17.47
N PRO A 592 1.00 -1.96 18.73
CA PRO A 592 0.03 -2.13 19.82
C PRO A 592 -0.72 -0.83 20.11
N THR A 593 -2.05 -0.82 19.94
CA THR A 593 -2.87 0.38 20.17
C THR A 593 -3.70 0.34 21.45
N GLY A 594 -3.69 -0.78 22.18
CA GLY A 594 -4.51 -0.96 23.37
C GLY A 594 -6.00 -0.84 23.06
N ASN A 595 -6.75 -0.14 23.92
CA ASN A 595 -8.21 0.00 23.82
C ASN A 595 -8.68 1.16 22.92
N VAL A 596 -7.77 1.86 22.23
CA VAL A 596 -8.13 2.99 21.36
C VAL A 596 -8.88 2.47 20.13
N SER A 597 -10.08 2.99 19.87
CA SER A 597 -10.87 2.63 18.68
C SER A 597 -10.46 3.44 17.43
N ALA A 598 -10.67 2.90 16.23
CA ALA A 598 -10.46 3.65 14.98
C ALA A 598 -11.44 4.82 14.81
N THR A 599 -12.60 4.76 15.47
CA THR A 599 -13.63 5.82 15.48
C THR A 599 -13.45 6.82 16.62
N GLN A 600 -12.48 6.59 17.52
CA GLN A 600 -12.17 7.47 18.63
C GLN A 600 -11.21 8.57 18.15
N PHE A 601 -11.77 9.72 17.78
CA PHE A 601 -11.00 10.89 17.37
C PHE A 601 -10.57 11.79 18.55
N ASN A 602 -11.11 11.55 19.76
CA ASN A 602 -10.67 12.21 20.98
C ASN A 602 -9.67 11.32 21.71
N ILE A 603 -8.38 11.64 21.60
CA ILE A 603 -7.29 10.90 22.23
C ILE A 603 -6.64 11.80 23.26
N THR A 604 -6.61 11.35 24.52
CA THR A 604 -6.02 12.14 25.60
C THR A 604 -4.50 12.26 25.42
N PRO A 605 -3.86 13.31 25.95
CA PRO A 605 -2.40 13.45 25.87
C PRO A 605 -1.64 12.21 26.38
N GLU A 606 -2.15 11.54 27.40
CA GLU A 606 -1.57 10.29 27.94
C GLU A 606 -1.68 9.14 26.92
N GLU A 607 -2.83 8.98 26.27
CA GLU A 607 -3.04 7.99 25.22
C GLU A 607 -2.16 8.29 23.98
N GLN A 608 -1.98 9.57 23.63
CA GLN A 608 -1.08 9.99 22.54
C GLN A 608 0.36 9.56 22.84
N VAL A 609 0.86 9.85 24.04
CA VAL A 609 2.21 9.47 24.48
C VAL A 609 2.37 7.95 24.50
N MET A 610 1.36 7.22 24.99
CA MET A 610 1.34 5.76 24.98
C MET A 610 1.43 5.22 23.54
N LEU A 611 0.61 5.71 22.62
CA LEU A 611 0.59 5.26 21.23
C LEU A 611 1.94 5.50 20.54
N VAL A 612 2.52 6.70 20.69
CA VAL A 612 3.85 7.03 20.15
C VAL A 612 4.90 6.05 20.71
N LYS A 613 4.91 5.83 22.03
CA LYS A 613 5.86 4.92 22.67
C LYS A 613 5.70 3.48 22.16
N ASN A 614 4.47 2.98 22.08
CA ASN A 614 4.20 1.63 21.59
C ASN A 614 4.67 1.43 20.14
N GLY A 615 4.44 2.42 19.28
CA GLY A 615 4.90 2.38 17.89
C GLY A 615 6.42 2.37 17.79
N GLU A 616 7.08 3.21 18.59
CA GLU A 616 8.54 3.28 18.65
C GLU A 616 9.15 1.95 19.12
N GLU A 617 8.63 1.36 20.20
CA GLU A 617 9.09 0.07 20.73
C GLU A 617 8.85 -1.08 19.75
N ALA A 618 7.70 -1.13 19.09
CA ALA A 618 7.38 -2.17 18.11
C ALA A 618 8.38 -2.20 16.95
N VAL A 619 8.75 -1.03 16.43
CA VAL A 619 9.73 -0.90 15.35
C VAL A 619 11.14 -1.18 15.85
N LYS A 620 11.54 -0.70 17.04
CA LYS A 620 12.84 -1.03 17.63
C LYS A 620 13.02 -2.55 17.79
N ASN A 621 11.99 -3.25 18.25
CA ASN A 621 11.99 -4.71 18.35
C ASN A 621 12.08 -5.41 17.00
N TYR A 622 11.47 -4.84 15.95
CA TYR A 622 11.57 -5.37 14.59
C TYR A 622 12.96 -5.17 13.98
N ILE A 623 13.57 -4.00 14.21
CA ILE A 623 14.86 -3.59 13.62
C ILE A 623 16.04 -4.24 14.35
N ALA A 624 16.02 -4.32 15.69
CA ALA A 624 17.14 -4.80 16.51
C ALA A 624 17.77 -6.14 16.08
N PRO A 625 17.01 -7.19 15.70
CA PRO A 625 17.61 -8.44 15.22
C PRO A 625 18.10 -8.40 13.76
N ARG A 626 17.75 -7.37 12.99
CA ARG A 626 17.98 -7.27 11.53
C ARG A 626 19.02 -6.24 11.13
N TYR A 627 19.16 -5.19 11.91
CA TYR A 627 20.00 -4.05 11.62
C TYR A 627 21.08 -3.92 12.68
N HIS A 628 22.32 -3.72 12.24
CA HIS A 628 23.44 -3.44 13.13
C HIS A 628 23.91 -2.00 12.96
N THR A 629 24.07 -1.29 14.08
CA THR A 629 24.54 0.09 14.11
C THR A 629 25.99 0.11 14.56
N ARG A 630 26.92 0.48 13.66
CA ARG A 630 28.29 0.83 14.06
C ARG A 630 28.35 2.33 14.37
N GLN A 631 29.04 2.72 15.45
CA GLN A 631 29.13 4.13 15.88
C GLN A 631 29.47 5.06 14.70
N GLY A 632 28.57 6.02 14.43
CA GLY A 632 28.74 7.03 13.37
C GLY A 632 28.40 6.58 11.94
N VAL A 633 27.91 5.36 11.72
CA VAL A 633 27.53 4.84 10.39
C VAL A 633 26.04 4.52 10.34
N LYS A 634 25.37 4.87 9.23
CA LYS A 634 23.97 4.51 8.92
C LYS A 634 23.76 3.01 9.17
N ALA A 635 22.71 2.62 9.92
CA ALA A 635 22.43 1.22 10.17
C ALA A 635 22.24 0.49 8.83
N ARG A 636 22.83 -0.69 8.71
CA ARG A 636 22.69 -1.54 7.53
C ARG A 636 21.93 -2.80 7.91
N ASN A 637 21.10 -3.27 6.98
CA ASN A 637 20.45 -4.56 7.09
C ASN A 637 21.53 -5.64 7.07
N GLU A 638 21.56 -6.55 8.04
CA GLU A 638 22.45 -7.71 8.10
C GLU A 638 21.65 -9.03 8.00
N GLU A 639 20.34 -8.96 7.71
CA GLU A 639 19.51 -10.13 7.47
C GLU A 639 19.89 -10.79 6.13
N TYR A 640 20.20 -12.08 6.16
CA TYR A 640 20.41 -12.89 4.95
C TYR A 640 19.17 -13.72 4.66
N MET A 641 18.80 -13.74 3.39
CA MET A 641 17.86 -14.67 2.80
C MET A 641 18.63 -15.88 2.30
N TYR A 642 17.95 -17.02 2.18
CA TYR A 642 18.55 -18.20 1.57
C TYR A 642 17.55 -18.99 0.74
N ALA A 643 18.07 -19.73 -0.25
CA ALA A 643 17.34 -20.74 -0.99
C ALA A 643 18.24 -21.95 -1.24
N ASN A 644 17.66 -23.14 -1.12
CA ASN A 644 18.33 -24.40 -1.41
C ASN A 644 17.92 -24.91 -2.79
N PHE A 645 18.90 -25.43 -3.52
CA PHE A 645 18.73 -26.05 -4.81
C PHE A 645 19.39 -27.43 -4.76
N ALA A 646 18.78 -28.44 -5.37
CA ALA A 646 19.28 -29.80 -5.36
C ALA A 646 20.59 -29.95 -6.14
N SER A 647 20.87 -29.05 -7.11
CA SER A 647 22.10 -29.07 -7.89
C SER A 647 22.46 -27.69 -8.47
N ILE A 648 23.69 -27.57 -8.99
CA ILE A 648 24.14 -26.39 -9.75
C ILE A 648 23.29 -26.15 -11.01
N GLU A 649 22.75 -27.21 -11.61
CA GLU A 649 21.90 -27.12 -12.79
C GLU A 649 20.57 -26.44 -12.43
N GLU A 650 19.97 -26.81 -11.29
CA GLU A 650 18.75 -26.18 -10.80
C GLU A 650 18.96 -24.70 -10.47
N ALA A 651 20.06 -24.37 -9.81
CA ALA A 651 20.43 -22.98 -9.51
C ALA A 651 20.61 -22.16 -10.81
N LEU A 652 21.23 -22.75 -11.84
CA LEU A 652 21.37 -22.13 -13.15
C LEU A 652 20.01 -21.92 -13.84
N TYR A 653 19.11 -22.90 -13.81
CA TYR A 653 17.74 -22.73 -14.32
C TYR A 653 16.96 -21.65 -13.55
N PHE A 654 17.19 -21.55 -12.23
CA PHE A 654 16.58 -20.51 -11.42
C PHE A 654 17.01 -19.10 -11.85
N THR A 655 18.27 -18.90 -12.26
CA THR A 655 18.71 -17.61 -12.85
C THR A 655 17.98 -17.28 -14.15
N CYS A 656 17.63 -18.29 -14.96
CA CYS A 656 16.83 -18.11 -16.18
C CYS A 656 15.40 -17.67 -15.83
N PHE A 657 14.79 -18.33 -14.83
CA PHE A 657 13.47 -17.94 -14.30
C PHE A 657 13.48 -16.51 -13.73
N ARG A 658 14.56 -16.12 -13.04
CA ARG A 658 14.74 -14.76 -12.49
C ARG A 658 15.18 -13.72 -13.51
N ASN A 659 15.49 -14.13 -14.74
CA ASN A 659 16.06 -13.27 -15.77
C ASN A 659 17.36 -12.55 -15.33
N ARG A 660 18.27 -13.27 -14.67
CA ARG A 660 19.55 -12.74 -14.20
C ARG A 660 20.70 -13.30 -15.03
N LYS A 661 20.97 -12.66 -16.18
CA LYS A 661 22.05 -13.05 -17.11
C LYS A 661 23.43 -12.98 -16.44
N ASP A 662 23.63 -11.99 -15.59
CA ASP A 662 24.85 -11.80 -14.80
C ASP A 662 25.18 -13.02 -13.92
N TRP A 663 24.19 -13.52 -13.17
CA TRP A 663 24.34 -14.72 -12.35
C TRP A 663 24.35 -16.01 -13.18
N PHE A 664 23.61 -16.04 -14.28
CA PHE A 664 23.63 -17.16 -15.22
C PHE A 664 25.05 -17.44 -15.72
N GLU A 665 25.78 -16.43 -16.19
CA GLU A 665 27.14 -16.64 -16.71
C GLU A 665 28.13 -17.11 -15.62
N ARG A 666 27.97 -16.60 -14.39
CA ARG A 666 28.79 -17.02 -13.25
C ARG A 666 28.57 -18.49 -12.89
N LEU A 667 27.31 -18.91 -12.78
CA LEU A 667 26.97 -20.31 -12.50
C LEU A 667 27.28 -21.23 -13.68
N ALA A 668 27.13 -20.75 -14.92
CA ALA A 668 27.46 -21.50 -16.14
C ALA A 668 28.95 -21.88 -16.19
N ALA A 669 29.84 -20.97 -15.79
CA ALA A 669 31.28 -21.26 -15.70
C ALA A 669 31.60 -22.40 -14.73
N ILE A 670 30.83 -22.51 -13.63
CA ILE A 670 30.96 -23.60 -12.66
C ILE A 670 30.34 -24.88 -13.21
N ALA A 671 29.14 -24.80 -13.79
CA ALA A 671 28.44 -25.94 -14.37
C ALA A 671 29.27 -26.61 -15.49
N LEU A 672 29.96 -25.81 -16.33
CA LEU A 672 30.89 -26.31 -17.35
C LEU A 672 32.04 -27.13 -16.74
N LYS A 673 32.65 -26.65 -15.64
CA LYS A 673 33.69 -27.39 -14.91
C LYS A 673 33.17 -28.68 -14.26
N ARG A 674 31.87 -28.74 -13.96
CA ARG A 674 31.20 -29.89 -13.34
C ARG A 674 30.60 -30.87 -14.35
N GLY A 675 30.87 -30.70 -15.66
CA GLY A 675 30.53 -31.67 -16.70
C GLY A 675 29.29 -31.33 -17.53
N MET A 676 28.69 -30.15 -17.38
CA MET A 676 27.64 -29.69 -18.31
C MET A 676 28.27 -29.32 -19.67
N THR A 677 27.63 -29.71 -20.78
CA THR A 677 28.15 -29.44 -22.13
C THR A 677 28.01 -27.96 -22.51
N ALA A 678 29.00 -27.44 -23.25
CA ALA A 678 28.98 -26.06 -23.75
C ALA A 678 27.79 -25.82 -24.70
N GLU A 679 27.40 -26.83 -25.48
CA GLU A 679 26.23 -26.77 -26.39
C GLU A 679 24.94 -26.53 -25.61
N LYS A 680 24.69 -27.30 -24.54
CA LYS A 680 23.49 -27.14 -23.69
C LYS A 680 23.45 -25.76 -23.02
N LEU A 681 24.60 -25.26 -22.55
CA LEU A 681 24.69 -23.92 -21.97
C LEU A 681 24.40 -22.81 -23.01
N ASN A 682 24.93 -22.95 -24.23
CA ASN A 682 24.65 -22.01 -25.32
C ASN A 682 23.17 -22.03 -25.72
N GLU A 683 22.56 -23.22 -25.80
CA GLU A 683 21.14 -23.39 -26.09
C GLU A 683 20.26 -22.68 -25.04
N ILE A 684 20.55 -22.88 -23.74
CA ILE A 684 19.83 -22.20 -22.64
C ILE A 684 20.05 -20.68 -22.73
N ARG A 685 21.27 -20.24 -23.01
CA ARG A 685 21.61 -18.81 -23.14
C ARG A 685 20.83 -18.14 -24.25
N GLU A 686 20.85 -18.71 -25.46
CA GLU A 686 20.14 -18.17 -26.62
C GLU A 686 18.63 -18.16 -26.42
N ARG A 687 18.10 -19.20 -25.75
CA ARG A 687 16.66 -19.35 -25.46
C ARG A 687 16.14 -18.33 -24.46
N HIS A 688 16.87 -18.06 -23.37
CA HIS A 688 16.37 -17.22 -22.25
C HIS A 688 16.89 -15.78 -22.27
N PHE A 689 18.04 -15.56 -22.90
CA PHE A 689 18.70 -14.26 -22.98
C PHE A 689 19.06 -13.89 -24.43
N PRO A 690 18.06 -13.85 -25.34
CA PRO A 690 18.31 -13.47 -26.73
C PRO A 690 18.89 -12.05 -26.79
N GLU A 691 19.84 -11.84 -27.71
CA GLU A 691 20.38 -10.50 -27.94
C GLU A 691 19.24 -9.54 -28.37
N PRO A 692 19.18 -8.33 -27.79
CA PRO A 692 18.11 -7.39 -28.11
C PRO A 692 18.15 -7.04 -29.60
N ARG A 693 17.08 -7.33 -30.33
CA ARG A 693 16.87 -6.75 -31.66
C ARG A 693 16.74 -5.23 -31.50
N PRO A 694 17.41 -4.41 -32.32
CA PRO A 694 17.30 -2.96 -32.24
C PRO A 694 15.83 -2.57 -32.40
N ALA A 695 15.26 -1.95 -31.36
CA ALA A 695 13.90 -1.45 -31.39
C ALA A 695 13.79 -0.35 -32.47
N PRO A 696 12.72 -0.31 -33.27
CA PRO A 696 12.48 0.82 -34.15
C PRO A 696 12.32 2.09 -33.32
N ILE A 697 13.13 3.09 -33.65
CA ILE A 697 13.16 4.41 -33.02
C ILE A 697 11.77 5.05 -33.20
N ARG A 698 11.01 5.17 -32.10
CA ARG A 698 9.80 6.00 -32.07
C ARG A 698 10.24 7.46 -32.02
N VAL A 699 10.06 8.16 -33.13
CA VAL A 699 10.17 9.62 -33.22
C VAL A 699 8.96 10.23 -32.49
N PRO A 700 9.13 11.15 -31.53
CA PRO A 700 8.02 11.90 -30.96
C PRO A 700 7.42 12.81 -32.04
N SER A 701 6.13 12.62 -32.34
CA SER A 701 5.36 13.55 -33.16
C SER A 701 5.15 14.86 -32.40
N ALA A 702 5.69 15.95 -32.94
CA ALA A 702 5.41 17.31 -32.50
C ALA A 702 4.07 17.80 -33.09
N ILE A 703 3.13 18.16 -32.22
CA ILE A 703 1.87 18.88 -32.47
C ILE A 703 1.50 19.51 -31.10
N ASP A 704 1.11 20.76 -30.88
CA ASP A 704 0.98 21.97 -31.69
C ASP A 704 1.18 23.15 -30.72
N SER A 705 1.80 24.23 -31.18
CA SER A 705 1.94 25.47 -30.43
C SER A 705 0.79 26.44 -30.78
N ASP A 706 -0.18 26.58 -29.89
CA ASP A 706 -1.09 27.73 -29.89
C ASP A 706 -0.36 28.95 -29.31
N PHE A 707 0.26 29.74 -30.19
CA PHE A 707 1.13 30.86 -29.85
C PHE A 707 0.43 32.24 -29.75
N PHE A 708 -0.91 32.33 -29.83
CA PHE A 708 -1.58 33.63 -29.69
C PHE A 708 -2.96 33.53 -28.99
N ASN A 709 -2.96 33.52 -27.65
CA ASN A 709 -3.97 34.17 -26.77
C ASN A 709 -3.92 33.63 -25.32
N SER A 710 -2.99 34.09 -24.47
CA SER A 710 -3.15 33.89 -23.00
C SER A 710 -2.24 34.72 -22.08
N GLY A 711 -1.29 35.50 -22.61
CA GLY A 711 -0.21 36.13 -21.83
C GLY A 711 -0.66 37.01 -20.66
N LEU A 712 -1.74 37.80 -20.82
CA LEU A 712 -2.28 38.62 -19.73
C LEU A 712 -3.08 37.81 -18.70
N SER A 713 -3.84 36.81 -19.16
CA SER A 713 -4.70 35.99 -18.29
C SER A 713 -3.93 34.98 -17.44
N SER A 714 -2.75 34.54 -17.90
CA SER A 714 -1.87 33.63 -17.14
C SER A 714 -1.04 34.41 -16.12
N TRP A 715 -0.57 35.61 -16.46
CA TRP A 715 0.12 36.50 -15.52
C TRP A 715 -0.79 36.95 -14.35
N LEU A 716 -2.02 37.36 -14.64
CA LEU A 716 -3.01 37.70 -13.59
C LEU A 716 -3.36 36.49 -12.71
N ARG A 717 -3.46 35.29 -13.30
CA ARG A 717 -3.64 34.03 -12.53
C ARG A 717 -2.44 33.74 -11.63
N ARG A 718 -1.21 33.89 -12.15
CA ARG A 718 0.07 33.64 -11.44
C ARG A 718 0.27 34.48 -10.19
N VAL A 719 -0.08 35.77 -10.25
CA VAL A 719 0.01 36.66 -9.07
C VAL A 719 -1.02 36.23 -8.02
N ASN A 720 -2.23 35.91 -8.45
CA ASN A 720 -3.32 35.56 -7.54
C ASN A 720 -3.05 34.26 -6.75
N THR A 721 -2.43 33.25 -7.38
CA THR A 721 -2.10 31.97 -6.72
C THR A 721 -1.07 32.12 -5.61
N LEU A 722 0.02 32.83 -5.89
CA LEU A 722 1.09 33.06 -4.92
C LEU A 722 0.61 33.94 -3.76
N CYS A 723 -0.20 34.96 -4.04
CA CYS A 723 -0.87 35.75 -3.01
C CYS A 723 -1.81 34.90 -2.15
N ASN A 724 -2.62 34.03 -2.77
CA ASN A 724 -3.51 33.12 -2.05
C ASN A 724 -2.75 32.14 -1.16
N MET A 725 -1.63 31.59 -1.64
CA MET A 725 -0.74 30.73 -0.85
C MET A 725 -0.19 31.47 0.39
N GLN A 726 0.28 32.71 0.22
CA GLN A 726 0.85 33.50 1.32
C GLN A 726 -0.21 33.91 2.36
N ILE A 727 -1.41 34.28 1.92
CA ILE A 727 -2.55 34.57 2.80
C ILE A 727 -2.95 33.30 3.56
N PHE A 728 -3.06 32.17 2.86
CA PHE A 728 -3.41 30.89 3.45
C PHE A 728 -2.39 30.45 4.50
N GLU A 729 -1.09 30.54 4.18
CA GLU A 729 0.01 30.20 5.09
C GLU A 729 -0.02 31.03 6.39
N CYS A 730 -0.35 32.33 6.32
CA CYS A 730 -0.35 33.19 7.50
C CYS A 730 -1.61 33.07 8.35
N LEU A 731 -2.78 32.83 7.74
CA LEU A 731 -4.07 32.78 8.44
C LEU A 731 -4.42 31.40 8.98
N PHE A 732 -3.98 30.33 8.32
CA PHE A 732 -4.31 28.97 8.74
C PHE A 732 -3.86 28.65 10.19
N PRO A 733 -2.62 28.99 10.61
CA PRO A 733 -2.18 28.80 12.00
C PRO A 733 -3.04 29.59 13.00
N ILE A 734 -3.45 30.80 12.64
CA ILE A 734 -4.30 31.66 13.47
C ILE A 734 -5.67 31.00 13.68
N PHE A 735 -6.27 30.42 12.64
CA PHE A 735 -7.56 29.69 12.75
C PHE A 735 -7.49 28.41 13.59
N LEU A 736 -6.35 27.71 13.56
CA LEU A 736 -6.13 26.54 14.41
C LEU A 736 -6.01 26.91 15.90
N LYS A 737 -5.42 28.08 16.18
CA LYS A 737 -5.09 28.52 17.55
C LYS A 737 -6.18 29.35 18.23
N LEU A 738 -7.09 29.97 17.47
CA LEU A 738 -8.21 30.75 18.01
C LEU A 738 -9.24 29.85 18.71
N PRO A 739 -9.43 29.98 20.04
CA PRO A 739 -10.37 29.14 20.76
C PRO A 739 -11.83 29.55 20.49
N THR A 740 -12.76 28.60 20.64
CA THR A 740 -14.19 28.86 20.41
C THR A 740 -14.81 29.82 21.44
N GLY A 741 -14.17 29.99 22.61
CA GLY A 741 -14.60 30.92 23.67
C GLY A 741 -14.52 32.41 23.30
N VAL A 742 -13.90 32.74 22.16
CA VAL A 742 -13.84 34.10 21.59
C VAL A 742 -15.21 34.66 21.24
N PHE A 743 -16.20 33.79 21.00
CA PHE A 743 -17.55 34.17 20.57
C PHE A 743 -18.56 33.83 21.66
N LYS A 744 -19.27 34.84 22.19
CA LYS A 744 -20.34 34.60 23.16
C LYS A 744 -21.66 34.18 22.53
N LYS A 745 -21.93 34.58 21.29
CA LYS A 745 -23.16 34.22 20.57
C LYS A 745 -22.97 32.90 19.80
N PRO A 746 -23.85 31.89 20.00
CA PRO A 746 -23.79 30.63 19.25
C PRO A 746 -23.90 30.79 17.72
N ALA A 747 -24.65 31.80 17.26
CA ALA A 747 -24.80 32.11 15.83
C ALA A 747 -23.48 32.58 15.20
N ASP A 748 -22.74 33.46 15.87
CA ASP A 748 -21.44 33.95 15.40
C ASP A 748 -20.36 32.85 15.44
N LEU A 749 -20.41 31.99 16.46
CA LEU A 749 -19.55 30.80 16.52
C LEU A 749 -19.83 29.84 15.34
N LYS A 750 -21.10 29.71 14.93
CA LYS A 750 -21.47 28.92 13.75
C LYS A 750 -20.89 29.54 12.47
N ILE A 751 -21.01 30.85 12.28
CA ILE A 751 -20.43 31.56 11.13
C ILE A 751 -18.90 31.41 11.11
N TYR A 752 -18.23 31.57 12.25
CA TYR A 752 -16.77 31.36 12.36
C TYR A 752 -16.35 29.94 11.98
N LYS A 753 -17.07 28.92 12.50
CA LYS A 753 -16.81 27.52 12.13
C LYS A 753 -16.99 27.32 10.63
N MET A 754 -18.08 27.81 10.03
CA MET A 754 -18.31 27.73 8.59
C MET A 754 -17.23 28.44 7.77
N ALA A 755 -16.81 29.64 8.18
CA ALA A 755 -15.74 30.39 7.55
C ALA A 755 -14.43 29.59 7.53
N ARG A 756 -14.05 29.03 8.69
CA ARG A 756 -12.88 28.17 8.84
C ARG A 756 -12.97 26.91 7.97
N HIS A 757 -14.13 26.25 7.93
CA HIS A 757 -14.34 25.06 7.10
C HIS A 757 -14.32 25.36 5.60
N SER A 758 -14.72 26.57 5.19
CA SER A 758 -14.66 27.04 3.81
C SER A 758 -13.28 27.56 3.39
N PHE A 759 -12.30 27.60 4.31
CA PHE A 759 -10.98 28.15 4.03
C PHE A 759 -10.17 27.18 3.17
N ALA A 760 -10.03 27.51 1.90
CA ALA A 760 -9.32 26.70 0.91
C ALA A 760 -8.25 27.54 0.18
N LEU A 761 -7.17 26.89 -0.23
CA LEU A 761 -6.07 27.50 -0.98
C LEU A 761 -6.55 28.19 -2.28
N THR A 762 -7.57 27.62 -2.92
CA THR A 762 -8.08 28.09 -4.21
C THR A 762 -8.89 29.39 -4.10
N ASN A 763 -9.48 29.69 -2.94
CA ASN A 763 -10.29 30.88 -2.71
C ASN A 763 -10.33 31.32 -1.22
N PRO A 764 -9.23 31.84 -0.67
CA PRO A 764 -9.18 32.27 0.74
C PRO A 764 -10.10 33.46 1.05
N HIS A 765 -10.52 34.24 0.05
CA HIS A 765 -11.40 35.40 0.24
C HIS A 765 -12.80 35.04 0.71
N GLN A 766 -13.32 33.87 0.32
CA GLN A 766 -14.66 33.44 0.71
C GLN A 766 -14.79 33.25 2.23
N SER A 767 -13.77 32.69 2.90
CA SER A 767 -13.77 32.59 4.36
C SER A 767 -13.63 33.97 5.01
N LEU A 768 -12.83 34.86 4.43
CA LEU A 768 -12.63 36.22 4.92
C LEU A 768 -13.94 37.02 4.89
N ASP A 769 -14.69 36.92 3.80
CA ASP A 769 -16.02 37.55 3.67
C ASP A 769 -17.02 37.01 4.70
N MET A 770 -16.93 35.73 5.07
CA MET A 770 -17.76 35.16 6.13
C MET A 770 -17.36 35.68 7.51
N LEU A 771 -16.07 35.88 7.79
CA LEU A 771 -15.60 36.46 9.05
C LEU A 771 -16.07 37.91 9.21
N LEU A 772 -16.13 38.67 8.12
CA LEU A 772 -16.59 40.06 8.15
C LEU A 772 -18.07 40.19 8.57
N LYS A 773 -18.87 39.14 8.40
CA LYS A 773 -20.30 39.08 8.78
C LYS A 773 -20.54 38.88 10.28
N ILE A 774 -19.51 38.57 11.07
CA ILE A 774 -19.60 38.39 12.52
C ILE A 774 -19.66 39.76 13.19
N ASN A 775 -20.77 40.03 13.90
CA ASN A 775 -21.09 41.34 14.50
C ASN A 775 -21.59 41.24 15.96
N GLY A 776 -21.49 40.09 16.62
CA GLY A 776 -21.87 39.92 18.02
C GLY A 776 -20.79 40.35 19.02
N GLU A 777 -21.02 39.98 20.29
CA GLU A 777 -20.05 40.22 21.36
C GLU A 777 -18.87 39.25 21.21
N VAL A 778 -17.70 39.79 20.87
CA VAL A 778 -16.48 39.03 20.56
C VAL A 778 -15.30 39.56 21.38
N HIS A 779 -14.28 38.71 21.55
CA HIS A 779 -13.02 39.13 22.16
C HIS A 779 -12.31 40.19 21.29
N VAL A 780 -11.67 41.19 21.92
CA VAL A 780 -11.00 42.31 21.23
C VAL A 780 -9.92 41.87 20.21
N LEU A 781 -9.19 40.79 20.51
CA LEU A 781 -8.23 40.18 19.58
C LEU A 781 -8.87 39.71 18.25
N PHE A 782 -10.12 39.26 18.28
CA PHE A 782 -10.84 38.92 17.05
C PHE A 782 -11.23 40.16 16.25
N ALA A 783 -11.57 41.26 16.93
CA ALA A 783 -11.81 42.55 16.27
C ALA A 783 -10.54 43.09 15.59
N ILE A 784 -9.37 42.92 16.23
CA ILE A 784 -8.07 43.25 15.62
C ILE A 784 -7.80 42.36 14.39
N LEU A 785 -8.05 41.06 14.47
CA LEU A 785 -7.91 40.16 13.32
C LEU A 785 -8.84 40.57 12.16
N LYS A 786 -10.09 40.95 12.45
CA LYS A 786 -11.06 41.47 11.47
C LYS A 786 -10.53 42.73 10.77
N HIS A 787 -9.85 43.60 11.52
CA HIS A 787 -9.25 44.82 10.98
C HIS A 787 -7.99 44.57 10.13
N ILE A 788 -7.15 43.59 10.49
CA ILE A 788 -5.99 43.19 9.67
C ILE A 788 -6.46 42.53 8.36
N THR A 789 -7.48 41.68 8.44
CA THR A 789 -7.99 40.91 7.29
C THR A 789 -8.86 41.73 6.33
N SER A 790 -9.61 42.72 6.80
CA SER A 790 -10.45 43.58 5.94
C SER A 790 -9.66 44.47 4.98
N ARG A 791 -8.34 44.57 5.17
CA ARG A 791 -7.43 45.42 4.39
C ARG A 791 -6.53 44.65 3.42
N LEU A 792 -6.70 43.34 3.32
CA LEU A 792 -5.88 42.49 2.44
C LEU A 792 -5.99 42.94 0.98
N ASN A 793 -4.92 43.58 0.48
CA ASN A 793 -4.76 43.95 -0.92
C ASN A 793 -3.38 43.48 -1.44
N VAL A 794 -3.21 43.40 -2.77
CA VAL A 794 -1.98 42.87 -3.40
C VAL A 794 -0.76 43.76 -3.14
N GLU A 795 -0.95 45.07 -2.94
CA GLU A 795 0.13 46.05 -2.78
C GLU A 795 0.73 46.08 -1.36
N SER A 796 -0.06 45.80 -0.31
CA SER A 796 0.36 45.77 1.11
C SER A 796 0.51 44.36 1.70
N LEU A 797 0.42 43.32 0.85
CA LEU A 797 0.35 41.92 1.28
C LEU A 797 1.54 41.51 2.17
N LYS A 798 2.75 41.96 1.85
CA LYS A 798 3.98 41.60 2.59
C LYS A 798 3.97 42.14 4.02
N GLU A 799 3.56 43.40 4.21
CA GLU A 799 3.45 44.04 5.52
C GLU A 799 2.33 43.40 6.36
N GLN A 800 1.21 43.06 5.72
CA GLN A 800 0.06 42.44 6.40
C GLN A 800 0.33 40.98 6.79
N CYS A 801 1.01 40.21 5.94
CA CYS A 801 1.50 38.87 6.32
C CYS A 801 2.46 38.93 7.51
N GLN A 802 3.30 39.97 7.60
CA GLN A 802 4.17 40.18 8.77
C GLN A 802 3.36 40.51 10.02
N GLN A 803 2.32 41.36 9.92
CA GLN A 803 1.40 41.63 11.02
C GLN A 803 0.64 40.38 11.49
N LEU A 804 0.19 39.52 10.57
CA LEU A 804 -0.46 38.24 10.89
C LEU A 804 0.49 37.28 11.61
N LYS A 805 1.76 37.20 11.19
CA LYS A 805 2.79 36.42 11.92
C LYS A 805 3.04 36.96 13.33
N CYS A 806 3.07 38.28 13.50
CA CYS A 806 3.13 38.90 14.83
C CYS A 806 1.87 38.61 15.66
N PHE A 807 0.68 38.61 15.05
CA PHE A 807 -0.57 38.24 15.71
C PHE A 807 -0.57 36.78 16.16
N GLU A 808 -0.06 35.86 15.33
CA GLU A 808 0.13 34.45 15.70
C GLU A 808 1.04 34.32 16.93
N ALA A 809 2.13 35.08 17.00
CA ALA A 809 3.03 35.09 18.15
C ALA A 809 2.33 35.56 19.44
N ILE A 810 1.41 36.54 19.35
CA ILE A 810 0.58 36.98 20.49
C ILE A 810 -0.32 35.85 20.99
N LEU A 811 -0.91 35.05 20.09
CA LEU A 811 -1.73 33.89 20.47
C LEU A 811 -0.89 32.81 21.18
N ASN A 812 0.37 32.60 20.76
CA ASN A 812 1.27 31.63 21.39
C ASN A 812 1.63 32.00 22.85
N ASN A 813 1.67 33.29 23.17
CA ASN A 813 2.02 33.78 24.51
C ASN A 813 0.88 33.66 25.55
N LYS A 814 -0.24 33.00 25.21
CA LYS A 814 -1.42 32.82 26.08
C LYS A 814 -1.97 34.13 26.66
N CYS A 815 -1.91 35.22 25.90
CA CYS A 815 -2.42 36.53 26.32
C CYS A 815 -3.96 36.64 26.30
N MET A 816 -4.69 35.59 25.92
CA MET A 816 -6.16 35.55 25.96
C MET A 816 -6.65 35.21 27.36
N THR A 817 -7.26 36.19 28.04
CA THR A 817 -7.95 36.00 29.32
C THR A 817 -9.47 36.02 29.12
N GLU A 818 -10.22 35.31 29.96
CA GLU A 818 -11.69 35.27 29.90
C GLU A 818 -12.37 36.47 30.57
N GLU A 819 -11.64 37.54 30.83
CA GLU A 819 -12.16 38.72 31.52
C GLU A 819 -13.22 39.44 30.69
N SER A 820 -14.34 39.78 31.32
CA SER A 820 -15.49 40.42 30.67
C SER A 820 -15.19 41.78 30.02
N VAL A 821 -14.08 42.43 30.40
CA VAL A 821 -13.61 43.71 29.85
C VAL A 821 -13.15 43.56 28.39
N PHE A 822 -12.60 42.41 28.01
CA PHE A 822 -12.12 42.16 26.64
C PHE A 822 -13.23 41.73 25.67
N TYR A 823 -14.45 41.51 26.17
CA TYR A 823 -15.61 41.14 25.36
C TYR A 823 -16.54 42.35 25.17
N GLY A 824 -16.89 42.61 23.92
CA GLY A 824 -17.72 43.74 23.54
C GLY A 824 -18.16 43.67 22.09
N ASN A 825 -19.01 44.62 21.69
CA ASN A 825 -19.26 44.91 20.29
C ASN A 825 -18.29 46.00 19.86
N TRP A 826 -17.21 45.60 19.19
CA TRP A 826 -16.06 46.44 18.90
C TRP A 826 -16.20 47.11 17.53
N ASP A 827 -16.33 48.43 17.51
CA ASP A 827 -16.26 49.27 16.29
C ASP A 827 -14.98 50.12 16.35
N LEU A 828 -13.84 49.45 16.16
CA LEU A 828 -12.52 50.05 16.37
C LEU A 828 -12.06 50.84 15.13
N THR A 829 -11.54 52.04 15.36
CA THR A 829 -10.79 52.76 14.33
C THR A 829 -9.42 52.10 14.09
N PRO A 830 -8.76 52.37 12.95
CA PRO A 830 -7.47 51.75 12.61
C PRO A 830 -6.36 52.05 13.62
N GLU A 831 -6.39 53.26 14.19
CA GLU A 831 -5.42 53.70 15.19
C GLU A 831 -5.66 53.01 16.53
N GLN A 832 -6.93 52.87 16.95
CA GLN A 832 -7.32 52.14 18.16
C GLN A 832 -6.94 50.65 18.06
N ALA A 833 -7.19 50.01 16.91
CA ALA A 833 -6.82 48.62 16.67
C ALA A 833 -5.30 48.42 16.73
N ASN A 834 -4.52 49.33 16.15
CA ASN A 834 -3.06 49.27 16.19
C ASN A 834 -2.50 49.52 17.61
N ARG A 835 -3.12 50.42 18.38
CA ARG A 835 -2.71 50.71 19.77
C ARG A 835 -2.94 49.51 20.69
N LEU A 836 -4.10 48.87 20.56
CA LEU A 836 -4.39 47.61 21.25
C LEU A 836 -3.44 46.49 20.80
N PHE A 837 -3.18 46.36 19.49
CA PHE A 837 -2.26 45.37 18.95
C PHE A 837 -0.84 45.52 19.52
N LYS A 838 -0.32 46.76 19.62
CA LYS A 838 0.98 47.05 20.25
C LYS A 838 1.00 46.72 21.75
N ALA A 839 -0.07 47.02 22.48
CA ALA A 839 -0.18 46.69 23.90
C ALA A 839 -0.13 45.16 24.14
N PHE A 840 -0.83 44.38 23.31
CA PHE A 840 -0.77 42.92 23.35
C PHE A 840 0.61 42.38 22.90
N GLN A 841 1.24 43.00 21.91
CA GLN A 841 2.59 42.63 21.46
C GLN A 841 3.67 42.86 22.53
N ALA A 842 3.54 43.94 23.31
CA ALA A 842 4.42 44.25 24.44
C ALA A 842 4.11 43.46 25.71
N GLY A 843 3.03 42.66 25.73
CA GLY A 843 2.58 41.90 26.90
C GLY A 843 1.96 42.74 28.02
N ASN A 844 1.66 44.03 27.78
CA ASN A 844 1.11 44.93 28.79
C ASN A 844 -0.42 44.84 28.87
N LEU A 845 -0.90 43.82 29.60
CA LEU A 845 -2.33 43.53 29.75
C LEU A 845 -3.08 44.62 30.52
N ASN A 846 -2.43 45.34 31.44
CA ASN A 846 -3.07 46.42 32.21
C ASN A 846 -3.44 47.60 31.30
N THR A 847 -2.52 48.02 30.44
CA THR A 847 -2.80 49.06 29.44
C THR A 847 -3.90 48.62 28.46
N ALA A 848 -3.88 47.35 28.03
CA ALA A 848 -4.96 46.81 27.20
C ALA A 848 -6.33 46.80 27.90
N ARG A 849 -6.39 46.48 29.20
CA ARG A 849 -7.62 46.53 30.01
C ARG A 849 -8.19 47.94 30.08
N VAL A 850 -7.35 48.93 30.41
CA VAL A 850 -7.76 50.34 30.52
C VAL A 850 -8.31 50.83 29.18
N ILE A 851 -7.59 50.57 28.08
CA ILE A 851 -8.05 50.95 26.74
C ILE A 851 -9.39 50.28 26.41
N CYS A 852 -9.54 48.98 26.68
CA CYS A 852 -10.79 48.26 26.41
C CYS A 852 -11.96 48.79 27.24
N TYR A 853 -11.73 49.10 28.52
CA TYR A 853 -12.74 49.68 29.42
C TYR A 853 -13.21 51.06 28.93
N SER A 854 -12.28 51.96 28.60
CA SER A 854 -12.59 53.29 28.07
C SER A 854 -13.35 53.21 26.74
N LEU A 855 -12.86 52.39 25.79
CA LEU A 855 -13.51 52.23 24.49
C LEU A 855 -14.94 51.65 24.60
N LYS A 856 -15.18 50.75 25.56
CA LYS A 856 -16.52 50.19 25.86
C LYS A 856 -17.49 51.26 26.37
N ASN A 857 -16.98 52.26 27.08
CA ASN A 857 -17.74 53.42 27.57
C ASN A 857 -17.80 54.58 26.55
N LYS A 858 -17.27 54.39 25.32
CA LYS A 858 -17.15 55.42 24.28
C LYS A 858 -16.25 56.60 24.68
N GLU A 859 -15.30 56.34 25.56
CA GLU A 859 -14.27 57.30 25.97
C GLU A 859 -12.97 56.97 25.24
N GLU A 860 -12.40 57.94 24.54
CA GLU A 860 -11.08 57.82 23.94
C GLU A 860 -10.03 58.23 25.00
N PRO A 861 -9.20 57.31 25.50
CA PRO A 861 -8.18 57.69 26.48
C PRO A 861 -7.17 58.63 25.81
N LEU A 862 -6.94 59.79 26.43
CA LEU A 862 -6.04 60.84 25.96
C LEU A 862 -4.60 60.32 25.88
N GLN A 863 -3.99 60.41 24.70
CA GLN A 863 -2.56 60.12 24.54
C GLN A 863 -1.75 61.29 25.08
N THR A 864 -0.94 61.05 26.11
CA THR A 864 0.00 62.04 26.63
C THR A 864 1.40 61.75 26.10
N VAL A 865 2.13 62.81 25.76
CA VAL A 865 3.52 62.75 25.33
C VAL A 865 4.35 63.51 26.35
N ALA A 866 5.30 62.83 26.98
CA ALA A 866 6.28 63.47 27.84
C ALA A 866 7.51 63.86 27.02
N LYS A 867 7.98 65.11 27.14
CA LYS A 867 9.28 65.50 26.59
C LYS A 867 10.38 64.87 27.44
N GLY A 868 11.19 63.99 26.85
CA GLY A 868 12.41 63.50 27.48
C GLY A 868 13.48 64.57 27.58
N GLN A 869 14.47 64.39 28.46
CA GLN A 869 15.69 65.21 28.49
C GLN A 869 16.52 64.93 27.24
N GLY A 870 16.21 65.61 26.13
CA GLY A 870 16.94 65.50 24.86
C GLY A 870 16.13 65.78 23.59
N ASP A 871 15.03 66.53 23.66
CA ASP A 871 14.15 66.89 22.53
C ASP A 871 13.56 65.71 21.73
N GLU A 872 13.70 64.46 22.19
CA GLU A 872 12.89 63.34 21.70
C GLU A 872 11.54 63.28 22.44
N LEU A 873 10.46 63.26 21.66
CA LEU A 873 9.10 63.03 22.14
C LEU A 873 8.94 61.55 22.50
N ILE A 874 8.80 61.24 23.79
CA ILE A 874 8.60 59.88 24.27
C ILE A 874 7.09 59.66 24.47
N TYR A 875 6.52 58.70 23.75
CA TYR A 875 5.14 58.27 23.95
C TYR A 875 5.05 57.50 25.28
N THR A 876 4.40 58.07 26.28
CA THR A 876 4.22 57.43 27.60
C THR A 876 2.89 56.70 27.66
N ASP A 877 2.88 55.39 27.38
CA ASP A 877 1.76 54.50 27.69
C ASP A 877 1.92 53.83 29.09
N GLU A 878 2.97 54.18 29.86
CA GLU A 878 3.45 53.38 31.01
C GLU A 878 3.14 53.91 32.42
N HIS A 879 2.48 55.06 32.62
CA HIS A 879 2.12 55.52 33.97
C HIS A 879 0.64 55.87 34.09
N TYR A 880 -0.16 54.84 34.34
CA TYR A 880 -1.53 54.94 34.87
C TYR A 880 -1.62 54.22 36.23
N GLU A 881 -0.73 54.57 37.15
CA GLU A 881 -0.95 54.36 38.58
C GLU A 881 -1.01 55.76 39.22
N ASP A 882 -2.14 56.08 39.85
CA ASP A 882 -2.44 57.31 40.60
C ASP A 882 -2.58 58.62 39.80
N THR A 883 -3.75 58.83 39.18
CA THR A 883 -4.36 60.17 39.15
C THR A 883 -5.85 60.08 39.47
N ASP A 884 -6.21 60.68 40.60
CA ASP A 884 -7.59 60.89 41.03
C ASP A 884 -8.44 61.52 39.91
N TYR A 885 -9.67 61.02 39.78
CA TYR A 885 -10.72 61.56 38.94
C TYR A 885 -10.86 63.08 39.17
N TRP A 886 -10.51 63.88 38.15
CA TRP A 886 -10.96 65.28 38.10
C TRP A 886 -12.47 65.30 37.85
N GLY A 887 -13.23 65.31 38.95
CA GLY A 887 -14.63 65.68 38.93
C GLY A 887 -14.77 67.13 38.46
N ILE A 888 -15.36 67.34 37.28
CA ILE A 888 -15.84 68.66 36.86
C ILE A 888 -17.15 68.91 37.61
N THR A 889 -17.07 69.54 38.79
CA THR A 889 -18.23 70.19 39.42
C THR A 889 -18.50 71.52 38.70
N GLY A 890 -19.15 71.43 37.55
CA GLY A 890 -19.53 72.58 36.73
C GLY A 890 -21.02 72.54 36.42
N ASN A 891 -21.78 73.32 37.17
CA ASN A 891 -23.21 73.57 36.98
C ASN A 891 -23.51 73.98 35.52
N ARG A 892 -24.12 73.09 34.72
CA ARG A 892 -24.80 73.45 33.48
C ARG A 892 -26.16 72.76 33.41
N ALA A 893 -27.14 73.47 33.95
CA ALA A 893 -28.52 73.35 33.53
C ALA A 893 -28.64 73.55 32.02
N SER A 894 -29.64 72.87 31.44
CA SER A 894 -30.32 73.15 30.17
C SER A 894 -29.48 73.18 28.89
N LEU A 895 -29.71 72.19 28.02
CA LEU A 895 -30.57 72.39 26.85
C LEU A 895 -30.85 71.05 26.17
N SER A 896 -32.05 70.55 26.41
CA SER A 896 -32.82 69.79 25.42
C SER A 896 -33.27 70.76 24.33
N VAL A 897 -32.82 70.55 23.09
CA VAL A 897 -33.63 70.51 21.84
C VAL A 897 -32.91 69.57 20.88
#